data_AF-A0A059BWY0-F1
#
_entry.id   AF-A0A059BWY0-F1
#
_cell.length_a   1.000
_cell.length_b   1.000
_cell.length_c   1.000
_cell.angle_alpha   90.00
_cell.angle_beta   90.00
_cell.angle_gamma   90.00
#
_symmetry.space_group_name_H-M   'P 1'
#
loop_
_entity.id
_entity.type
_entity.pdbx_description
1 polymer ?
#
loop_
_entity_poly.entity_id
_entity_poly.type
_entity_poly.pdbx_seq_one_letter_code
_entity_poly.pdbx_strand_id
1 'polypeptide(L)'
;MSLFLLVRRKKTPPVSAGNVVFDSDHMGKGKKWVFASTIFLGICMIWAYRVSHVPSEPEHGPIWVWFGLLAAELWFGLYWVLTQACRWSLIYRRTFKDRLSRRYEKDLPGVDIFVCTADPAIEPPMMVINTVLSAMAYDYPPEKMSIYLSDDAGSDITYYALLEASEFAKHWIPFCRKFMVEPRSPAAFFRSPSSDQLCADSENEELSAIKKLYEDMKNRIETAHELGRISEDICSKHKEFSQWDSYSSRRDHDTFLEILIDRTTRKAMDAEGNALPTLVYMAREKRPQYFHNFKAGAMNALIRVSSAISNGRIILNVDCDMYSNNSESIKDALCFFMDEERGDEIAYVQFPQSFENVTRNEQYSSSLRVISEVEFHGLDGQGGVLYIGSGCFHRRDILCGKKISRWSENSGIEQNGGIYKPEELKKLASCSYEENTEWGREMGLKYGCPVEDVITGLSIQYRGGRSVYFNPKRNAFLGIVPTTLLQSLVQHKRWSEGDLQILLSRYSPAWHGVGRISPGLTMCYLTYCLWAPNCLPTLYYTIIPSLCLLKGISLFPEVTSPWFIPFGYVIFSKYAYSLAEYLWSGGTVLGWWNDQRMWLYKRTSSYLFAVIDTVVKLLGFSETAFVITSKVAEEGVARRYEKEMMEFGATSPMFTILTTLALLNLVCFLGTAVKGLVSGGAGFFGSMSLQAMLCAVLILINVPIYHGILRKDEGKMPISTTVASIVVAVSACTIFVSF
;
A
#
# COMPACT_ATOMS: atom_id res chain seq x y z
N MET A 1 -34.93 -0.64 3.44
CA MET A 1 -33.86 -0.64 2.42
C MET A 1 -33.74 0.67 1.62
N SER A 2 -34.40 1.78 2.04
CA SER A 2 -34.25 3.12 1.43
C SER A 2 -33.65 4.17 2.38
N LEU A 3 -33.13 3.75 3.55
CA LEU A 3 -32.66 4.66 4.60
C LEU A 3 -31.19 5.11 4.46
N PHE A 4 -30.44 4.46 3.56
CA PHE A 4 -28.99 4.63 3.34
C PHE A 4 -28.65 5.33 2.02
N LEU A 5 -29.57 6.15 1.47
CA LEU A 5 -29.18 7.06 0.41
C LEU A 5 -28.17 8.07 0.99
N LEU A 6 -26.92 7.93 0.55
CA LEU A 6 -25.84 8.91 0.63
C LEU A 6 -26.33 10.22 0.00
N VAL A 7 -27.08 11.01 0.76
CA VAL A 7 -27.37 12.39 0.37
C VAL A 7 -26.08 13.16 0.61
N ARG A 8 -25.26 13.29 -0.45
CA ARG A 8 -24.25 14.35 -0.54
C ARG A 8 -24.99 15.65 -0.30
N ARG A 9 -24.84 16.25 0.88
CA ARG A 9 -25.28 17.63 1.08
C ARG A 9 -24.35 18.48 0.22
N LYS A 10 -24.80 18.87 -0.98
CA LYS A 10 -24.28 20.06 -1.65
C LYS A 10 -24.52 21.20 -0.68
N LYS A 11 -23.50 21.61 0.08
CA LYS A 11 -23.51 22.95 0.62
C LYS A 11 -23.40 23.87 -0.59
N THR A 12 -24.36 24.78 -0.72
CA THR A 12 -24.22 25.94 -1.60
C THR A 12 -22.90 26.62 -1.28
N PRO A 13 -22.06 26.95 -2.27
CA PRO A 13 -20.78 27.58 -1.99
C PRO A 13 -21.01 28.90 -1.25
N PRO A 14 -20.19 29.25 -0.24
CA PRO A 14 -20.24 30.57 0.35
C PRO A 14 -19.99 31.62 -0.75
N VAL A 15 -20.64 32.77 -0.61
CA VAL A 15 -20.69 33.89 -1.57
C VAL A 15 -19.31 34.55 -1.80
N SER A 16 -18.22 34.03 -1.21
CA SER A 16 -16.82 34.42 -1.45
C SER A 16 -16.06 33.51 -2.44
N ALA A 17 -16.76 32.62 -3.16
CA ALA A 17 -16.22 31.51 -3.97
C ALA A 17 -15.19 31.81 -5.07
N GLY A 18 -14.75 33.07 -5.27
CA GLY A 18 -13.82 33.46 -6.32
C GLY A 18 -12.34 33.17 -6.05
N ASN A 19 -11.91 33.01 -4.79
CA ASN A 19 -10.48 33.05 -4.42
C ASN A 19 -9.85 31.73 -3.96
N VAL A 20 -10.65 30.70 -3.63
CA VAL A 20 -10.11 29.44 -3.06
C VAL A 20 -9.68 28.47 -4.17
N VAL A 21 -8.53 27.81 -3.99
CA VAL A 21 -7.94 26.85 -4.95
C VAL A 21 -8.33 25.39 -4.68
N PHE A 22 -8.98 25.10 -3.55
CA PHE A 22 -9.64 23.81 -3.28
C PHE A 22 -10.90 23.97 -2.41
N ASP A 23 -11.78 22.95 -2.40
CA ASP A 23 -12.95 22.88 -1.51
C ASP A 23 -13.00 21.50 -0.82
N SER A 24 -13.77 21.42 0.26
CA SER A 24 -13.92 20.23 1.11
C SER A 24 -15.40 19.93 1.38
N ASP A 25 -15.87 18.84 0.82
CA ASP A 25 -17.19 18.28 1.11
C ASP A 25 -17.14 17.39 2.34
N HIS A 26 -17.92 17.76 3.36
CA HIS A 26 -18.05 16.99 4.61
C HIS A 26 -19.30 16.12 4.58
N MET A 27 -19.14 14.80 4.74
CA MET A 27 -20.31 13.94 4.97
C MET A 27 -20.82 14.06 6.42
N GLY A 28 -22.14 14.29 6.55
CA GLY A 28 -22.79 14.53 7.83
C GLY A 28 -22.75 13.35 8.81
N LYS A 29 -22.55 13.67 10.09
CA LYS A 29 -22.34 12.72 11.20
C LYS A 29 -23.60 11.94 11.62
N GLY A 30 -24.78 12.56 11.63
CA GLY A 30 -25.94 12.09 12.39
C GLY A 30 -26.37 10.62 12.19
N LYS A 31 -26.58 10.17 10.94
CA LYS A 31 -27.10 8.81 10.68
C LYS A 31 -26.08 7.70 10.96
N LYS A 32 -24.79 7.95 10.75
CA LYS A 32 -23.72 6.96 11.00
C LYS A 32 -23.53 6.71 12.49
N TRP A 33 -23.67 7.75 13.30
CA TRP A 33 -23.54 7.65 14.76
C TRP A 33 -24.66 6.80 15.38
N VAL A 34 -25.91 6.99 14.97
CA VAL A 34 -27.03 6.17 15.49
C VAL A 34 -26.79 4.68 15.22
N PHE A 35 -26.36 4.34 14.00
CA PHE A 35 -26.05 2.96 13.63
C PHE A 35 -24.84 2.39 14.40
N ALA A 36 -23.78 3.18 14.57
CA ALA A 36 -22.63 2.76 15.37
C ALA A 36 -23.04 2.55 16.85
N SER A 37 -23.85 3.44 17.42
CA SER A 37 -24.33 3.34 18.80
C SER A 37 -25.18 2.09 19.03
N THR A 38 -26.03 1.69 18.07
CA THR A 38 -26.84 0.47 18.20
C THR A 38 -25.97 -0.80 18.13
N ILE A 39 -24.96 -0.83 17.27
CA ILE A 39 -23.98 -1.93 17.23
C ILE A 39 -23.19 -1.99 18.55
N PHE A 40 -22.72 -0.85 19.04
CA PHE A 40 -21.97 -0.77 20.29
C PHE A 40 -22.79 -1.29 21.47
N LEU A 41 -24.08 -0.93 21.55
CA LEU A 41 -24.99 -1.48 22.55
C LEU A 41 -25.11 -3.01 22.42
N GLY A 42 -25.21 -3.54 21.20
CA GLY A 42 -25.21 -4.98 20.95
C GLY A 42 -23.92 -5.67 21.43
N ILE A 43 -22.75 -5.05 21.20
CA ILE A 43 -21.45 -5.53 21.72
C ILE A 43 -21.45 -5.53 23.25
N CYS A 44 -21.93 -4.46 23.90
CA CYS A 44 -22.04 -4.42 25.36
C CYS A 44 -22.97 -5.51 25.91
N MET A 45 -24.08 -5.81 25.23
CA MET A 45 -24.98 -6.90 25.60
C MET A 45 -24.32 -8.28 25.46
N ILE A 46 -23.49 -8.49 24.43
CA ILE A 46 -22.68 -9.71 24.28
C ILE A 46 -21.72 -9.86 25.47
N TRP A 47 -21.04 -8.79 25.87
CA TRP A 47 -20.17 -8.81 27.05
C TRP A 47 -20.95 -9.07 28.34
N ALA A 48 -22.13 -8.46 28.50
CA ALA A 48 -23.01 -8.70 29.64
C ALA A 48 -23.44 -10.18 29.71
N TYR A 49 -23.76 -10.79 28.57
CA TYR A 49 -24.04 -12.23 28.49
C TYR A 49 -22.85 -13.07 28.98
N ARG A 50 -21.63 -12.79 28.48
CA ARG A 50 -20.42 -13.51 28.88
C ARG A 50 -20.15 -13.45 30.38
N VAL A 51 -20.36 -12.30 31.00
CA VAL A 51 -20.11 -12.11 32.45
C VAL A 51 -21.22 -12.72 33.30
N SER A 52 -22.47 -12.70 32.83
CA SER A 52 -23.62 -13.23 33.60
C SER A 52 -23.83 -14.73 33.46
N HIS A 53 -23.33 -15.37 32.39
CA HIS A 53 -23.56 -16.78 32.10
C HIS A 53 -22.26 -17.59 32.18
N VAL A 54 -21.37 -17.26 33.12
CA VAL A 54 -20.14 -18.02 33.35
C VAL A 54 -20.52 -19.46 33.75
N PRO A 55 -20.03 -20.50 33.04
CA PRO A 55 -20.33 -21.88 33.36
C PRO A 55 -19.88 -22.21 34.79
N SER A 56 -20.81 -22.66 35.64
CA SER A 56 -20.53 -22.98 37.04
C SER A 56 -20.13 -24.46 37.24
N GLU A 57 -20.43 -25.33 36.28
CA GLU A 57 -20.15 -26.76 36.35
C GLU A 57 -19.14 -27.21 35.27
N PRO A 58 -18.22 -28.14 35.59
CA PRO A 58 -17.21 -28.66 34.65
C PRO A 58 -17.80 -29.34 33.41
N GLU A 59 -19.03 -29.86 33.50
CA GLU A 59 -19.73 -30.57 32.40
C GLU A 59 -20.07 -29.64 31.22
N HIS A 60 -20.11 -28.33 31.46
CA HIS A 60 -20.37 -27.30 30.44
C HIS A 60 -19.09 -26.79 29.75
N GLY A 61 -17.96 -27.48 29.96
CA GLY A 61 -16.67 -27.21 29.32
C GLY A 61 -15.66 -26.47 30.22
N PRO A 62 -14.37 -26.43 29.84
CA PRO A 62 -13.33 -25.81 30.66
C PRO A 62 -13.59 -24.30 30.81
N ILE A 63 -13.59 -23.78 32.04
CA ILE A 63 -13.83 -22.36 32.33
C ILE A 63 -12.87 -21.42 31.57
N TRP A 64 -11.65 -21.87 31.30
CA TRP A 64 -10.63 -21.16 30.51
C TRP A 64 -11.06 -20.90 29.06
N VAL A 65 -11.87 -21.79 28.47
CA VAL A 65 -12.43 -21.60 27.13
C VAL A 65 -13.38 -20.40 27.09
N TRP A 66 -14.22 -20.29 28.13
CA TRP A 66 -15.17 -19.18 28.26
C TRP A 66 -14.47 -17.84 28.44
N PHE A 67 -13.47 -17.78 29.33
CA PHE A 67 -12.68 -16.56 29.54
C PHE A 67 -11.84 -16.17 28.33
N GLY A 68 -11.32 -17.13 27.57
CA GLY A 68 -10.61 -16.85 26.32
C GLY A 68 -11.53 -16.25 25.25
N LEU A 69 -12.78 -16.73 25.14
CA LEU A 69 -13.79 -16.10 24.27
C LEU A 69 -14.12 -14.68 24.70
N LEU A 70 -14.35 -14.46 26.01
CA LEU A 70 -14.59 -13.12 26.54
C LEU A 70 -13.40 -12.18 26.23
N ALA A 71 -12.16 -12.63 26.42
CA ALA A 71 -10.97 -11.84 26.11
C ALA A 71 -10.90 -11.49 24.61
N ALA A 72 -11.19 -12.44 23.73
CA ALA A 72 -11.23 -12.20 22.29
C ALA A 72 -12.35 -11.22 21.89
N GLU A 73 -13.53 -11.32 22.49
CA GLU A 73 -14.67 -10.41 22.25
C GLU A 73 -14.44 -9.00 22.79
N LEU A 74 -13.78 -8.87 23.95
CA LEU A 74 -13.35 -7.58 24.48
C LEU A 74 -12.34 -6.92 23.53
N TRP A 75 -11.37 -7.70 23.03
CA TRP A 75 -10.41 -7.23 22.05
C TRP A 75 -11.10 -6.77 20.76
N PHE A 76 -11.99 -7.60 20.19
CA PHE A 76 -12.68 -7.25 18.96
C PHE A 76 -13.58 -6.02 19.11
N GLY A 77 -14.26 -5.87 20.26
CA GLY A 77 -15.04 -4.66 20.52
C GLY A 77 -14.17 -3.42 20.68
N LEU A 78 -13.03 -3.50 21.37
CA LEU A 78 -12.05 -2.41 21.44
C LEU A 78 -11.55 -2.03 20.04
N TYR A 79 -11.12 -3.02 19.25
CA TYR A 79 -10.64 -2.79 17.89
C TYR A 79 -11.74 -2.20 17.00
N TRP A 80 -12.98 -2.67 17.13
CA TRP A 80 -14.13 -2.11 16.41
C TRP A 80 -14.35 -0.62 16.76
N VAL A 81 -14.25 -0.23 18.02
CA VAL A 81 -14.36 1.18 18.43
C VAL A 81 -13.28 2.04 17.77
N LEU A 82 -12.03 1.56 17.72
CA LEU A 82 -10.93 2.26 17.04
C LEU A 82 -11.24 2.49 15.56
N THR A 83 -11.75 1.47 14.86
CA THR A 83 -12.10 1.57 13.42
C THR A 83 -13.23 2.56 13.12
N GLN A 84 -14.05 2.93 14.13
CA GLN A 84 -15.11 3.93 13.94
C GLN A 84 -14.54 5.35 13.77
N ALA A 85 -13.34 5.63 14.28
CA ALA A 85 -12.70 6.94 14.14
C ALA A 85 -12.52 7.32 12.66
N CYS A 86 -12.16 6.35 11.81
CA CYS A 86 -12.06 6.48 10.36
C CYS A 86 -13.40 6.76 9.66
N ARG A 87 -14.53 6.70 10.39
CA ARG A 87 -15.89 6.88 9.84
C ARG A 87 -16.64 8.05 10.47
N TRP A 88 -16.04 8.74 11.44
CA TRP A 88 -16.67 9.88 12.15
C TRP A 88 -16.72 11.17 11.33
N SER A 89 -15.73 11.44 10.50
CA SER A 89 -15.61 12.68 9.74
C SER A 89 -14.95 12.40 8.39
N LEU A 90 -15.75 12.07 7.37
CA LEU A 90 -15.22 11.86 6.03
C LEU A 90 -15.15 13.22 5.31
N ILE A 91 -13.97 13.53 4.78
CA ILE A 91 -13.72 14.70 3.95
C ILE A 91 -13.41 14.25 2.53
N TYR A 92 -14.15 14.79 1.56
CA TYR A 92 -13.85 14.65 0.14
C TYR A 92 -13.39 16.00 -0.39
N ARG A 93 -12.22 16.03 -1.03
CA ARG A 93 -11.61 17.28 -1.50
C ARG A 93 -11.76 17.44 -2.99
N ARG A 94 -11.85 18.68 -3.44
CA ARG A 94 -11.88 19.06 -4.85
C ARG A 94 -10.88 20.18 -5.10
N THR A 95 -10.10 20.08 -6.16
CA THR A 95 -9.11 21.07 -6.59
C THR A 95 -9.66 21.93 -7.74
N PHE A 96 -9.16 23.16 -7.86
CA PHE A 96 -9.50 24.11 -8.92
C PHE A 96 -8.21 24.59 -9.62
N LYS A 97 -7.66 23.73 -10.49
CA LYS A 97 -6.40 23.95 -11.20
C LYS A 97 -6.40 25.21 -12.07
N ASP A 98 -7.54 25.55 -12.66
CA ASP A 98 -7.77 26.77 -13.44
C ASP A 98 -7.49 28.03 -12.61
N ARG A 99 -7.87 28.02 -11.32
CA ARG A 99 -7.62 29.13 -10.40
C ARG A 99 -6.18 29.19 -9.95
N LEU A 100 -5.57 28.03 -9.70
CA LEU A 100 -4.14 27.92 -9.40
C LEU A 100 -3.31 28.53 -10.54
N SER A 101 -3.54 28.08 -11.78
CA SER A 101 -2.85 28.60 -12.97
C SER A 101 -3.08 30.09 -13.14
N ARG A 102 -4.32 30.58 -13.10
CA ARG A 102 -4.60 32.02 -13.21
C ARG A 102 -3.84 32.89 -12.20
N ARG A 103 -3.55 32.34 -11.03
CA ARG A 103 -2.94 33.07 -9.92
C ARG A 103 -1.42 32.94 -9.87
N TYR A 104 -0.90 31.75 -10.15
CA TYR A 104 0.48 31.39 -9.85
C TYR A 104 1.25 30.80 -11.03
N GLU A 105 0.73 30.83 -12.28
CA GLU A 105 1.41 30.22 -13.44
C GLU A 105 2.90 30.57 -13.53
N LYS A 106 3.25 31.84 -13.26
CA LYS A 106 4.63 32.34 -13.28
C LYS A 106 5.43 31.94 -12.04
N ASP A 107 4.76 31.76 -10.91
CA ASP A 107 5.33 31.55 -9.57
C ASP A 107 5.19 30.10 -9.07
N LEU A 108 4.92 29.15 -9.99
CA LEU A 108 4.92 27.72 -9.69
C LEU A 108 6.30 27.28 -9.13
N PRO A 109 6.38 26.44 -8.09
CA PRO A 109 7.65 26.02 -7.49
C PRO A 109 8.38 24.95 -8.30
N GLY A 110 9.69 24.80 -8.08
CA GLY A 110 10.42 23.62 -8.52
C GLY A 110 9.90 22.31 -7.88
N VAL A 111 9.83 21.23 -8.65
CA VAL A 111 9.37 19.90 -8.23
C VAL A 111 10.42 18.85 -8.58
N ASP A 112 10.89 18.13 -7.56
CA ASP A 112 11.78 16.99 -7.72
C ASP A 112 10.99 15.69 -7.63
N ILE A 113 11.14 14.82 -8.63
CA ILE A 113 10.41 13.55 -8.72
C ILE A 113 11.41 12.42 -8.52
N PHE A 114 11.20 11.62 -7.48
CA PHE A 114 12.06 10.51 -7.12
C PHE A 114 11.41 9.18 -7.50
N VAL A 115 12.13 8.41 -8.31
CA VAL A 115 11.82 7.03 -8.67
C VAL A 115 12.93 6.16 -8.08
N CYS A 116 12.57 5.17 -7.26
CA CYS A 116 13.53 4.23 -6.69
C CYS A 116 13.32 2.84 -7.28
N THR A 117 14.40 2.20 -7.71
CA THR A 117 14.42 0.80 -8.17
C THR A 117 15.44 0.01 -7.36
N ALA A 118 15.12 -1.25 -7.04
CA ALA A 118 15.90 -2.09 -6.17
C ALA A 118 16.85 -3.01 -6.94
N ASP A 119 16.34 -3.76 -7.92
CA ASP A 119 17.14 -4.72 -8.70
C ASP A 119 16.47 -5.02 -10.05
N PRO A 120 17.20 -4.98 -11.17
CA PRO A 120 16.63 -5.21 -12.49
C PRO A 120 16.06 -6.62 -12.70
N ALA A 121 16.48 -7.62 -11.91
CA ALA A 121 15.91 -8.98 -11.99
C ALA A 121 14.53 -9.09 -11.33
N ILE A 122 14.23 -8.21 -10.36
CA ILE A 122 12.96 -8.18 -9.63
C ILE A 122 12.02 -7.13 -10.25
N GLU A 123 12.59 -6.02 -10.67
CA GLU A 123 11.91 -4.85 -11.22
C GLU A 123 12.49 -4.57 -12.62
N PRO A 124 11.88 -5.12 -13.69
CA PRO A 124 12.46 -5.08 -15.03
C PRO A 124 12.75 -3.64 -15.49
N PRO A 125 13.90 -3.36 -16.13
CA PRO A 125 14.27 -2.01 -16.56
C PRO A 125 13.19 -1.31 -17.39
N MET A 126 12.52 -2.04 -18.28
CA MET A 126 11.44 -1.47 -19.12
C MET A 126 10.25 -0.96 -18.30
N MET A 127 9.91 -1.62 -17.18
CA MET A 127 8.87 -1.14 -16.26
C MET A 127 9.31 0.18 -15.61
N VAL A 128 10.55 0.23 -15.10
CA VAL A 128 11.15 1.43 -14.49
C VAL A 128 11.13 2.61 -15.47
N ILE A 129 11.54 2.38 -16.72
CA ILE A 129 11.62 3.41 -17.76
C ILE A 129 10.25 3.95 -18.15
N ASN A 130 9.20 3.12 -18.22
CA ASN A 130 7.85 3.63 -18.46
C ASN A 130 7.38 4.56 -17.35
N THR A 131 7.72 4.26 -16.09
CA THR A 131 7.44 5.14 -14.96
C THR A 131 8.20 6.47 -15.09
N VAL A 132 9.51 6.42 -15.39
CA VAL A 132 10.34 7.63 -15.61
C VAL A 132 9.77 8.49 -16.75
N LEU A 133 9.48 7.90 -17.92
CA LEU A 133 8.92 8.61 -19.08
C LEU A 133 7.56 9.24 -18.75
N SER A 134 6.72 8.55 -17.97
CA SER A 134 5.44 9.10 -17.53
C SER A 134 5.59 10.30 -16.60
N ALA A 135 6.62 10.29 -15.74
CA ALA A 135 6.95 11.39 -14.83
C ALA A 135 7.57 12.58 -15.57
N MET A 136 8.36 12.35 -16.62
CA MET A 136 8.90 13.43 -17.45
C MET A 136 7.82 14.16 -18.27
N ALA A 137 6.66 13.52 -18.48
CA ALA A 137 5.56 14.01 -19.31
C ALA A 137 4.37 14.59 -18.51
N TYR A 138 4.59 15.05 -17.26
CA TYR A 138 3.58 15.84 -16.54
C TYR A 138 3.26 17.15 -17.28
N ASP A 139 2.02 17.62 -17.15
CA ASP A 139 1.59 18.94 -17.62
C ASP A 139 2.08 20.01 -16.62
N TYR A 140 3.38 20.29 -16.70
CA TYR A 140 4.09 21.23 -15.83
C TYR A 140 5.28 21.87 -16.58
N PRO A 141 5.70 23.10 -16.24
CA PRO A 141 6.85 23.73 -16.87
C PRO A 141 8.11 22.86 -16.75
N PRO A 142 8.75 22.44 -17.87
CA PRO A 142 9.87 21.49 -17.86
C PRO A 142 11.07 22.00 -17.07
N GLU A 143 11.32 23.31 -17.13
CA GLU A 143 12.38 23.98 -16.41
C GLU A 143 12.21 23.96 -14.88
N LYS A 144 11.00 23.66 -14.39
CA LYS A 144 10.66 23.55 -12.97
C LYS A 144 10.58 22.10 -12.50
N MET A 145 10.86 21.13 -13.37
CA MET A 145 10.76 19.71 -13.05
C MET A 145 12.11 19.01 -13.18
N SER A 146 12.43 18.15 -12.22
CA SER A 146 13.66 17.35 -12.24
C SER A 146 13.35 15.93 -11.79
N ILE A 147 13.76 14.95 -12.58
CA ILE A 147 13.48 13.53 -12.37
C ILE A 147 14.77 12.85 -11.95
N TYR A 148 14.69 12.08 -10.87
CA TYR A 148 15.80 11.33 -10.31
C TYR A 148 15.45 9.85 -10.25
N LEU A 149 16.23 9.02 -10.93
CA LEU A 149 16.19 7.58 -10.78
C LEU A 149 17.30 7.14 -9.83
N SER A 150 16.93 6.60 -8.67
CA SER A 150 17.86 5.92 -7.77
C SER A 150 17.83 4.42 -8.02
N ASP A 151 18.97 3.85 -8.40
CA ASP A 151 19.16 2.40 -8.53
C ASP A 151 19.97 1.87 -7.35
N ASP A 152 19.31 1.09 -6.49
CA ASP A 152 19.97 0.48 -5.32
C ASP A 152 20.85 -0.72 -5.71
N ALA A 153 20.67 -1.35 -6.88
CA ALA A 153 21.57 -2.42 -7.36
C ALA A 153 22.82 -1.86 -8.07
N GLY A 154 22.78 -0.60 -8.52
CA GLY A 154 23.84 0.01 -9.30
C GLY A 154 24.08 -0.73 -10.61
N SER A 155 23.02 -1.07 -11.37
CA SER A 155 23.12 -1.86 -12.58
C SER A 155 23.40 -1.00 -13.82
N ASP A 156 24.40 -1.41 -14.59
CA ASP A 156 24.70 -0.91 -15.93
C ASP A 156 23.50 -1.05 -16.89
N ILE A 157 22.74 -2.15 -16.80
CA ILE A 157 21.52 -2.38 -17.61
C ILE A 157 20.44 -1.36 -17.27
N THR A 158 20.21 -1.05 -15.99
CA THR A 158 19.25 0.00 -15.58
C THR A 158 19.68 1.36 -16.11
N TYR A 159 20.97 1.69 -16.00
CA TYR A 159 21.52 2.93 -16.55
C TYR A 159 21.37 3.00 -18.08
N TYR A 160 21.69 1.91 -18.79
CA TYR A 160 21.50 1.81 -20.24
C TYR A 160 20.03 1.99 -20.64
N ALA A 161 19.11 1.38 -19.90
CA ALA A 161 17.69 1.58 -20.14
C ALA A 161 17.28 3.06 -20.00
N LEU A 162 17.85 3.77 -19.02
CA LEU A 162 17.60 5.20 -18.84
C LEU A 162 18.23 6.05 -19.95
N LEU A 163 19.40 5.65 -20.44
CA LEU A 163 20.05 6.28 -21.60
C LEU A 163 19.18 6.17 -22.85
N GLU A 164 18.70 4.98 -23.17
CA GLU A 164 17.75 4.74 -24.26
C GLU A 164 16.45 5.53 -24.07
N ALA A 165 15.93 5.59 -22.84
CA ALA A 165 14.75 6.39 -22.49
C ALA A 165 14.96 7.88 -22.74
N SER A 166 16.15 8.41 -22.43
CA SER A 166 16.47 9.82 -22.57
C SER A 166 16.44 10.28 -24.03
N GLU A 167 16.81 9.40 -24.97
CA GLU A 167 16.71 9.67 -26.40
C GLU A 167 15.26 9.59 -26.88
N PHE A 168 14.50 8.58 -26.45
CA PHE A 168 13.07 8.47 -26.78
C PHE A 168 12.23 9.62 -26.19
N ALA A 169 12.59 10.13 -25.02
CA ALA A 169 11.91 11.24 -24.34
C ALA A 169 11.85 12.51 -25.21
N LYS A 170 12.86 12.76 -26.05
CA LYS A 170 12.92 13.90 -26.99
C LYS A 170 11.78 13.88 -28.02
N HIS A 171 11.16 12.72 -28.24
CA HIS A 171 10.04 12.54 -29.15
C HIS A 171 8.72 12.29 -28.40
N TRP A 172 8.76 11.52 -27.31
CA TRP A 172 7.56 11.19 -26.53
C TRP A 172 6.94 12.38 -25.81
N ILE A 173 7.76 13.25 -25.23
CA ILE A 173 7.28 14.39 -24.42
C ILE A 173 6.56 15.45 -25.28
N PRO A 174 7.11 15.92 -26.43
CA PRO A 174 6.38 16.84 -27.30
C PRO A 174 5.10 16.19 -27.85
N PHE A 175 5.16 14.92 -28.26
CA PHE A 175 3.96 14.16 -28.67
C PHE A 175 2.87 14.15 -27.58
N CYS A 176 3.27 13.89 -26.33
CA CYS A 176 2.37 13.93 -25.19
C CYS A 176 1.69 15.30 -25.03
N ARG A 177 2.43 16.39 -25.15
CA ARG A 177 1.88 17.75 -25.02
C ARG A 177 0.95 18.08 -26.18
N LYS A 178 1.38 17.80 -27.41
CA LYS A 178 0.64 18.10 -28.64
C LYS A 178 -0.72 17.40 -28.71
N PHE A 179 -0.77 16.13 -28.31
CA PHE A 179 -1.99 15.31 -28.39
C PHE A 179 -2.70 15.11 -27.05
N MET A 180 -2.25 15.79 -25.98
CA MET A 180 -2.82 15.67 -24.63
C MET A 180 -2.98 14.20 -24.18
N VAL A 181 -1.96 13.39 -24.45
CA VAL A 181 -1.94 11.95 -24.22
C VAL A 181 -2.24 11.59 -22.77
N GLU A 182 -3.21 10.70 -22.52
CA GLU A 182 -3.39 10.08 -21.21
C GLU A 182 -3.73 8.59 -21.35
N PRO A 183 -3.11 7.67 -20.57
CA PRO A 183 -2.05 7.89 -19.57
C PRO A 183 -0.70 8.32 -20.18
N ARG A 184 0.20 8.88 -19.35
CA ARG A 184 1.52 9.36 -19.80
C ARG A 184 2.59 8.28 -19.93
N SER A 185 2.33 7.08 -19.40
CA SER A 185 3.17 5.91 -19.62
C SER A 185 3.00 5.41 -21.06
N PRO A 186 4.08 5.31 -21.86
CA PRO A 186 3.99 4.82 -23.23
C PRO A 186 3.41 3.39 -23.30
N ALA A 187 3.88 2.47 -22.45
CA ALA A 187 3.35 1.11 -22.39
C ALA A 187 1.84 1.06 -22.12
N ALA A 188 1.36 1.90 -21.21
CA ALA A 188 -0.06 1.96 -20.87
C ALA A 188 -0.87 2.62 -22.01
N PHE A 189 -0.34 3.68 -22.61
CA PHE A 189 -0.98 4.39 -23.72
C PHE A 189 -1.16 3.49 -24.95
N PHE A 190 -0.11 2.81 -25.40
CA PHE A 190 -0.17 1.94 -26.59
C PHE A 190 -1.02 0.67 -26.41
N ARG A 191 -1.35 0.31 -25.16
CA ARG A 191 -2.32 -0.75 -24.84
C ARG A 191 -3.75 -0.22 -24.70
N SER A 192 -3.92 1.10 -24.62
CA SER A 192 -5.21 1.72 -24.31
C SER A 192 -6.06 1.96 -25.57
N PRO A 193 -7.40 1.96 -25.44
CA PRO A 193 -8.30 2.33 -26.55
C PRO A 193 -8.06 3.75 -27.08
N SER A 194 -7.47 4.65 -26.28
CA SER A 194 -7.13 6.01 -26.71
C SER A 194 -6.11 6.00 -27.84
N SER A 195 -5.17 5.05 -27.84
CA SER A 195 -4.24 4.87 -28.97
C SER A 195 -4.99 4.44 -30.23
N ASP A 196 -6.01 3.60 -30.11
CA ASP A 196 -6.80 3.13 -31.25
C ASP A 196 -7.67 4.26 -31.83
N GLN A 197 -8.21 5.13 -30.98
CA GLN A 197 -8.97 6.31 -31.42
C GLN A 197 -8.11 7.33 -32.16
N LEU A 198 -6.91 7.64 -31.62
CA LEU A 198 -5.96 8.54 -32.30
C LEU A 198 -5.47 7.95 -33.65
N CYS A 199 -5.38 6.63 -33.77
CA CYS A 199 -5.13 5.94 -35.05
C CYS A 199 -6.32 6.03 -36.02
N ALA A 200 -7.56 6.12 -35.54
CA ALA A 200 -8.76 6.11 -36.39
C ALA A 200 -9.10 7.51 -36.95
N ASP A 201 -8.84 8.57 -36.17
CA ASP A 201 -9.18 9.95 -36.54
C ASP A 201 -8.14 10.61 -37.46
N SER A 202 -6.98 9.99 -37.63
CA SER A 202 -5.92 10.47 -38.52
C SER A 202 -5.09 9.28 -39.03
N GLU A 203 -4.76 9.25 -40.33
CA GLU A 203 -3.63 8.46 -40.85
C GLU A 203 -2.33 9.04 -40.25
N ASN A 204 -2.15 8.87 -38.94
CA ASN A 204 -1.20 9.63 -38.16
C ASN A 204 0.17 8.98 -38.27
N GLU A 205 0.88 9.32 -39.34
CA GLU A 205 2.28 8.93 -39.55
C GLU A 205 3.14 9.20 -38.30
N GLU A 206 2.84 10.27 -37.55
CA GLU A 206 3.53 10.63 -36.31
C GLU A 206 3.29 9.59 -35.20
N LEU A 207 2.04 9.14 -34.98
CA LEU A 207 1.76 8.09 -33.98
C LEU A 207 2.43 6.77 -34.34
N SER A 208 2.40 6.38 -35.63
CA SER A 208 3.11 5.18 -36.09
C SER A 208 4.63 5.29 -35.92
N ALA A 209 5.19 6.46 -36.21
CA ALA A 209 6.62 6.73 -36.00
C ALA A 209 7.00 6.65 -34.52
N ILE A 210 6.22 7.28 -33.63
CA ILE A 210 6.46 7.25 -32.17
C ILE A 210 6.29 5.83 -31.62
N LYS A 211 5.28 5.08 -32.07
CA LYS A 211 5.09 3.67 -31.69
C LYS A 211 6.28 2.81 -32.13
N LYS A 212 6.79 3.03 -33.35
CA LYS A 212 7.99 2.34 -33.84
C LYS A 212 9.21 2.67 -32.98
N LEU A 213 9.46 3.95 -32.68
CA LEU A 213 10.56 4.36 -31.81
C LEU A 213 10.47 3.73 -30.41
N TYR A 214 9.26 3.63 -29.87
CA TYR A 214 9.01 2.97 -28.59
C TYR A 214 9.33 1.47 -28.64
N GLU A 215 8.84 0.74 -29.64
CA GLU A 215 9.12 -0.69 -29.78
C GLU A 215 10.61 -0.94 -30.06
N ASP A 216 11.28 -0.10 -30.85
CA ASP A 216 12.71 -0.19 -31.10
C ASP A 216 13.53 0.00 -29.82
N MET A 217 13.18 1.00 -29.00
CA MET A 217 13.78 1.23 -27.68
C MET A 217 13.54 0.04 -26.74
N LYS A 218 12.28 -0.42 -26.64
CA LYS A 218 11.89 -1.55 -25.81
C LYS A 218 12.66 -2.82 -26.18
N ASN A 219 12.74 -3.15 -27.47
CA ASN A 219 13.47 -4.31 -27.95
C ASN A 219 14.96 -4.24 -27.58
N ARG A 220 15.59 -3.07 -27.69
CA ARG A 220 17.00 -2.88 -27.29
C ARG A 220 17.21 -3.11 -25.79
N ILE A 221 16.31 -2.59 -24.96
CA ILE A 221 16.36 -2.73 -23.50
C ILE A 221 16.12 -4.19 -23.09
N GLU A 222 15.07 -4.82 -23.61
CA GLU A 222 14.72 -6.22 -23.30
C GLU A 222 15.82 -7.18 -23.76
N THR A 223 16.39 -6.97 -24.95
CA THR A 223 17.53 -7.77 -25.44
C THR A 223 18.75 -7.65 -24.51
N ALA A 224 19.11 -6.44 -24.06
CA ALA A 224 20.23 -6.25 -23.14
C ALA A 224 19.96 -6.89 -21.77
N HIS A 225 18.72 -6.80 -21.29
CA HIS A 225 18.29 -7.41 -20.04
C HIS A 225 18.35 -8.95 -20.09
N GLU A 226 17.81 -9.56 -21.15
CA GLU A 226 17.81 -11.01 -21.36
C GLU A 226 19.23 -11.58 -21.53
N LEU A 227 20.09 -10.85 -22.25
CA LEU A 227 21.49 -11.24 -22.43
C LEU A 227 22.35 -10.97 -21.17
N GLY A 228 21.85 -10.16 -20.24
CA GLY A 228 22.59 -9.74 -19.05
C GLY A 228 23.83 -8.90 -19.35
N ARG A 229 23.90 -8.28 -20.54
CA ARG A 229 25.05 -7.47 -20.99
C ARG A 229 24.65 -6.46 -22.05
N ILE A 230 25.44 -5.40 -22.16
CA ILE A 230 25.31 -4.35 -23.18
C ILE A 230 26.31 -4.62 -24.31
N SER A 231 25.98 -4.21 -25.53
CA SER A 231 26.89 -4.34 -26.69
C SER A 231 28.16 -3.50 -26.49
N GLU A 232 29.33 -4.07 -26.84
CA GLU A 232 30.63 -3.38 -26.79
C GLU A 232 30.65 -2.09 -27.63
N ASP A 233 29.89 -2.05 -28.73
CA ASP A 233 29.75 -0.85 -29.57
C ASP A 233 29.07 0.31 -28.83
N ILE A 234 28.20 0.02 -27.87
CA ILE A 234 27.51 1.03 -27.06
C ILE A 234 28.43 1.45 -25.91
N CYS A 235 29.04 0.49 -25.22
CA CYS A 235 29.98 0.78 -24.14
C CYS A 235 31.17 1.63 -24.61
N SER A 236 31.66 1.41 -25.84
CA SER A 236 32.76 2.21 -26.41
C SER A 236 32.34 3.64 -26.81
N LYS A 237 31.07 3.87 -27.12
CA LYS A 237 30.52 5.21 -27.44
C LYS A 237 30.27 6.06 -26.20
N HIS A 238 30.01 5.43 -25.07
CA HIS A 238 29.62 6.07 -23.82
C HIS A 238 30.65 5.79 -22.73
N LYS A 239 31.54 6.76 -22.47
CA LYS A 239 32.69 6.61 -21.56
C LYS A 239 32.26 6.31 -20.12
N GLU A 240 31.03 6.65 -19.77
CA GLU A 240 30.42 6.48 -18.45
C GLU A 240 30.38 5.00 -18.04
N PHE A 241 30.23 4.07 -18.98
CA PHE A 241 30.19 2.63 -18.69
C PHE A 241 31.49 2.08 -18.09
N SER A 242 32.63 2.73 -18.32
CA SER A 242 33.91 2.28 -17.74
C SER A 242 33.96 2.39 -16.21
N GLN A 243 33.02 3.11 -15.57
CA GLN A 243 32.92 3.14 -14.12
C GLN A 243 32.52 1.79 -13.52
N TRP A 244 31.75 0.97 -14.25
CA TRP A 244 31.38 -0.37 -13.78
C TRP A 244 32.55 -1.36 -13.76
N ASP A 245 33.63 -1.09 -14.50
CA ASP A 245 34.84 -1.93 -14.46
C ASP A 245 35.49 -1.93 -13.06
N SER A 246 35.24 -0.87 -12.27
CA SER A 246 35.71 -0.75 -10.89
C SER A 246 34.80 -1.41 -9.84
N TYR A 247 33.60 -1.85 -10.24
CA TYR A 247 32.60 -2.37 -9.31
C TYR A 247 32.98 -3.78 -8.88
N SER A 248 33.10 -4.00 -7.57
CA SER A 248 33.38 -5.33 -7.04
C SER A 248 32.10 -6.17 -6.90
N SER A 249 31.00 -5.55 -6.47
CA SER A 249 29.68 -6.20 -6.39
C SER A 249 28.55 -5.17 -6.23
N ARG A 250 27.29 -5.62 -6.29
CA ARG A 250 26.10 -4.79 -5.94
C ARG A 250 26.08 -4.28 -4.49
N ARG A 251 26.97 -4.80 -3.63
CA ARG A 251 27.12 -4.37 -2.22
C ARG A 251 28.44 -3.64 -1.96
N ASP A 252 29.29 -3.54 -2.96
CA ASP A 252 30.60 -2.89 -2.87
C ASP A 252 30.95 -2.19 -4.19
N HIS A 253 30.59 -0.91 -4.26
CA HIS A 253 30.83 -0.06 -5.41
C HIS A 253 30.81 1.43 -5.03
N ASP A 254 31.51 2.22 -5.83
CA ASP A 254 31.55 3.69 -5.69
C ASP A 254 30.20 4.31 -6.06
N THR A 255 30.01 5.58 -5.66
CA THR A 255 28.87 6.36 -6.16
C THR A 255 29.00 6.57 -7.67
N PHE A 256 27.96 6.20 -8.41
CA PHE A 256 27.76 6.61 -9.79
C PHE A 256 26.60 7.59 -9.87
N LEU A 257 26.87 8.77 -10.43
CA LEU A 257 25.90 9.84 -10.58
C LEU A 257 26.12 10.47 -11.95
N GLU A 258 25.06 10.49 -12.76
CA GLU A 258 25.12 11.01 -14.12
C GLU A 258 23.87 11.84 -14.43
N ILE A 259 24.05 12.95 -15.13
CA ILE A 259 22.95 13.86 -15.50
C ILE A 259 22.77 13.76 -17.00
N LEU A 260 21.85 12.88 -17.40
CA LEU A 260 21.61 12.55 -18.81
C LEU A 260 20.98 13.73 -19.57
N ILE A 261 20.11 14.49 -18.89
CA ILE A 261 19.50 15.70 -19.43
C ILE A 261 19.75 16.80 -18.41
N ASP A 262 20.58 17.77 -18.77
CA ASP A 262 20.87 18.94 -17.96
C ASP A 262 20.23 20.18 -18.59
N ARG A 263 19.18 20.71 -17.93
CA ARG A 263 18.45 21.92 -18.36
C ARG A 263 19.34 23.15 -18.55
N THR A 264 20.52 23.18 -17.92
CA THR A 264 21.47 24.31 -18.06
C THR A 264 22.27 24.25 -19.36
N THR A 265 22.24 23.10 -20.06
CA THR A 265 22.95 22.89 -21.32
C THR A 265 22.02 23.01 -22.54
N ARG A 266 22.57 23.47 -23.67
CA ARG A 266 21.84 23.51 -24.96
C ARG A 266 21.41 22.14 -25.50
N LYS A 267 21.87 21.03 -24.89
CA LYS A 267 21.55 19.66 -25.30
C LYS A 267 20.24 19.13 -24.70
N ALA A 268 19.64 19.85 -23.75
CA ALA A 268 18.37 19.48 -23.11
C ALA A 268 17.14 20.00 -23.88
N MET A 269 17.12 19.82 -25.20
CA MET A 269 15.98 20.19 -26.05
C MET A 269 15.33 18.95 -26.66
N ASP A 270 14.01 19.00 -26.78
CA ASP A 270 13.24 18.00 -27.53
C ASP A 270 13.39 18.21 -29.04
N ALA A 271 12.78 17.31 -29.83
CA ALA A 271 12.84 17.36 -31.29
C ALA A 271 12.21 18.63 -31.90
N GLU A 272 11.40 19.37 -31.12
CA GLU A 272 10.76 20.63 -31.52
C GLU A 272 11.52 21.87 -31.01
N GLY A 273 12.62 21.68 -30.27
CA GLY A 273 13.45 22.75 -29.70
C GLY A 273 12.99 23.29 -28.34
N ASN A 274 12.02 22.64 -27.69
CA ASN A 274 11.58 23.02 -26.34
C ASN A 274 12.43 22.35 -25.26
N ALA A 275 12.50 22.97 -24.08
CA ALA A 275 13.26 22.42 -22.96
C ALA A 275 12.67 21.09 -22.45
N LEU A 276 13.57 20.17 -22.10
CA LEU A 276 13.26 18.93 -21.39
C LEU A 276 13.56 19.07 -19.90
N PRO A 277 12.82 18.36 -19.02
CA PRO A 277 13.11 18.36 -17.60
C PRO A 277 14.46 17.69 -17.33
N THR A 278 15.14 18.11 -16.24
CA THR A 278 16.41 17.50 -15.84
C THR A 278 16.21 16.02 -15.53
N LEU A 279 17.11 15.16 -16.01
CA LEU A 279 17.08 13.71 -15.76
C LEU A 279 18.41 13.26 -15.15
N VAL A 280 18.33 12.69 -13.95
CA VAL A 280 19.50 12.26 -13.16
C VAL A 280 19.40 10.78 -12.84
N TYR A 281 20.48 10.06 -13.08
CA TYR A 281 20.70 8.70 -12.58
C TYR A 281 21.60 8.75 -11.35
N MET A 282 21.27 7.95 -10.34
CA MET A 282 22.09 7.80 -9.14
C MET A 282 22.13 6.35 -8.67
N ALA A 283 23.33 5.80 -8.56
CA ALA A 283 23.64 4.66 -7.72
C ALA A 283 24.53 5.15 -6.57
N ARG A 284 24.01 5.12 -5.34
CA ARG A 284 24.74 5.58 -4.15
C ARG A 284 25.89 4.64 -3.82
N GLU A 285 26.92 5.14 -3.14
CA GLU A 285 28.02 4.28 -2.67
C GLU A 285 27.49 3.19 -1.74
N LYS A 286 28.00 1.98 -1.93
CA LYS A 286 27.74 0.85 -1.04
C LYS A 286 29.05 0.21 -0.65
N ARG A 287 29.15 -0.12 0.64
CA ARG A 287 30.25 -0.88 1.22
C ARG A 287 29.70 -1.94 2.17
N PRO A 288 30.31 -3.14 2.24
CA PRO A 288 29.83 -4.20 3.13
C PRO A 288 29.75 -3.84 4.62
N GLN A 289 30.53 -2.84 5.07
CA GLN A 289 30.56 -2.41 6.47
C GLN A 289 29.39 -1.48 6.84
N TYR A 290 28.64 -0.98 5.86
CA TYR A 290 27.62 0.04 6.04
C TYR A 290 26.23 -0.51 5.73
N PHE A 291 25.32 -0.46 6.71
CA PHE A 291 23.93 -0.80 6.47
C PHE A 291 23.24 0.33 5.67
N HIS A 292 22.66 -0.03 4.53
CA HIS A 292 22.21 0.95 3.55
C HIS A 292 20.74 1.41 3.73
N ASN A 293 19.98 0.85 4.68
CA ASN A 293 18.60 1.28 4.98
C ASN A 293 17.61 1.22 3.79
N PHE A 294 17.85 0.32 2.81
CA PHE A 294 16.96 0.07 1.66
C PHE A 294 16.45 1.37 0.99
N LYS A 295 15.13 1.47 0.74
CA LYS A 295 14.46 2.60 0.10
C LYS A 295 14.59 3.90 0.91
N ALA A 296 14.54 3.83 2.24
CA ALA A 296 14.71 5.01 3.10
C ALA A 296 16.04 5.70 2.86
N GLY A 297 17.13 4.92 2.80
CA GLY A 297 18.47 5.44 2.53
C GLY A 297 18.64 5.95 1.09
N ALA A 298 18.05 5.28 0.11
CA ALA A 298 18.05 5.73 -1.29
C ALA A 298 17.35 7.10 -1.42
N MET A 299 16.16 7.23 -0.82
CA MET A 299 15.41 8.50 -0.77
C MET A 299 16.18 9.60 -0.05
N ASN A 300 16.82 9.31 1.08
CA ASN A 300 17.61 10.31 1.81
C ASN A 300 18.83 10.79 1.01
N ALA A 301 19.52 9.90 0.31
CA ALA A 301 20.59 10.28 -0.62
C ALA A 301 20.06 11.17 -1.75
N LEU A 302 18.91 10.83 -2.35
CA LEU A 302 18.24 11.66 -3.35
C LEU A 302 17.88 13.05 -2.82
N ILE A 303 17.33 13.16 -1.60
CA ILE A 303 17.00 14.46 -1.00
C ILE A 303 18.25 15.35 -0.92
N ARG A 304 19.40 14.78 -0.53
CA ARG A 304 20.67 15.52 -0.46
C ARG A 304 21.18 15.91 -1.85
N VAL A 305 21.28 14.96 -2.77
CA VAL A 305 21.80 15.19 -4.12
C VAL A 305 20.94 16.22 -4.87
N SER A 306 19.61 16.05 -4.86
CA SER A 306 18.69 16.99 -5.51
C SER A 306 18.78 18.40 -4.92
N SER A 307 19.09 18.56 -3.63
CA SER A 307 19.27 19.88 -3.02
C SER A 307 20.43 20.68 -3.60
N ALA A 308 21.42 20.01 -4.21
CA ALA A 308 22.55 20.65 -4.89
C ALA A 308 22.31 20.88 -6.40
N ILE A 309 21.41 20.10 -7.01
CA ILE A 309 21.16 20.14 -8.47
C ILE A 309 19.99 21.07 -8.82
N SER A 310 18.81 20.80 -8.28
CA SER A 310 17.56 21.49 -8.64
C SER A 310 16.96 22.25 -7.46
N ASN A 311 17.15 21.74 -6.23
CA ASN A 311 16.60 22.24 -4.98
C ASN A 311 15.08 22.52 -5.05
N GLY A 312 14.31 21.61 -5.67
CA GLY A 312 12.87 21.76 -5.81
C GLY A 312 12.16 21.86 -4.46
N ARG A 313 11.23 22.80 -4.30
CA ARG A 313 10.51 23.01 -3.03
C ARG A 313 9.57 21.84 -2.69
N ILE A 314 9.07 21.16 -3.71
CA ILE A 314 8.20 19.99 -3.58
C ILE A 314 8.97 18.74 -4.04
N ILE A 315 8.82 17.66 -3.30
CA ILE A 315 9.34 16.34 -3.65
C ILE A 315 8.16 15.41 -3.89
N LEU A 316 8.05 14.84 -5.08
CA LEU A 316 7.15 13.72 -5.36
C LEU A 316 7.96 12.43 -5.27
N ASN A 317 7.48 11.46 -4.50
CA ASN A 317 8.05 10.12 -4.52
C ASN A 317 7.07 9.12 -5.15
N VAL A 318 7.60 8.27 -6.02
CA VAL A 318 6.86 7.18 -6.67
C VAL A 318 7.71 5.91 -6.69
N ASP A 319 7.05 4.76 -6.56
CA ASP A 319 7.68 3.47 -6.80
C ASP A 319 7.92 3.25 -8.29
N CYS A 320 8.92 2.43 -8.63
CA CYS A 320 9.26 2.14 -10.04
C CYS A 320 8.14 1.43 -10.81
N ASP A 321 7.19 0.81 -10.12
CA ASP A 321 6.00 0.17 -10.69
C ASP A 321 4.76 1.09 -10.71
N MET A 322 4.88 2.38 -10.35
CA MET A 322 3.76 3.34 -10.23
C MET A 322 3.91 4.51 -11.21
N TYR A 323 3.26 4.42 -12.37
CA TYR A 323 3.33 5.45 -13.40
C TYR A 323 2.26 6.55 -13.23
N SER A 324 2.52 7.71 -13.85
CA SER A 324 1.58 8.84 -13.91
C SER A 324 0.43 8.56 -14.89
N ASN A 325 -0.78 8.41 -14.34
CA ASN A 325 -2.00 8.25 -15.12
C ASN A 325 -2.74 9.57 -15.34
N ASN A 326 -2.57 10.56 -14.47
CA ASN A 326 -3.13 11.91 -14.63
C ASN A 326 -2.00 12.94 -14.63
N SER A 327 -1.86 13.63 -15.75
CA SER A 327 -0.76 14.59 -15.96
C SER A 327 -0.89 15.91 -15.22
N GLU A 328 -2.04 16.17 -14.60
CA GLU A 328 -2.26 17.37 -13.81
C GLU A 328 -2.08 17.15 -12.30
N SER A 329 -1.63 15.96 -11.88
CA SER A 329 -1.53 15.59 -10.46
C SER A 329 -0.60 16.52 -9.65
N ILE A 330 0.43 17.09 -10.29
CA ILE A 330 1.29 18.12 -9.66
C ILE A 330 0.46 19.37 -9.33
N LYS A 331 -0.33 19.88 -10.29
CA LYS A 331 -1.20 21.04 -10.08
C LYS A 331 -2.27 20.77 -9.03
N ASP A 332 -2.82 19.55 -9.00
CA ASP A 332 -3.76 19.13 -7.95
C ASP A 332 -3.12 19.18 -6.55
N ALA A 333 -1.88 18.70 -6.39
CA ALA A 333 -1.16 18.79 -5.11
C ALA A 333 -0.86 20.25 -4.71
N LEU A 334 -0.45 21.08 -5.68
CA LEU A 334 -0.14 22.49 -5.45
C LEU A 334 -1.36 23.32 -5.06
N CYS A 335 -2.58 22.93 -5.45
CA CYS A 335 -3.80 23.57 -4.96
C CYS A 335 -3.88 23.50 -3.42
N PHE A 336 -3.31 22.48 -2.78
CA PHE A 336 -3.27 22.40 -1.32
C PHE A 336 -2.10 23.19 -0.74
N PHE A 337 -0.88 23.01 -1.26
CA PHE A 337 0.31 23.68 -0.72
C PHE A 337 0.30 25.20 -0.87
N MET A 338 -0.26 25.71 -1.96
CA MET A 338 -0.25 27.14 -2.32
C MET A 338 -1.55 27.86 -1.95
N ASP A 339 -2.43 27.19 -1.18
CA ASP A 339 -3.60 27.84 -0.60
C ASP A 339 -3.19 28.84 0.49
N GLU A 340 -3.72 30.06 0.43
CA GLU A 340 -3.30 31.15 1.32
C GLU A 340 -3.73 30.98 2.76
N GLU A 341 -4.85 30.29 3.01
CA GLU A 341 -5.39 30.15 4.35
C GLU A 341 -4.82 28.92 5.05
N ARG A 342 -4.65 27.81 4.31
CA ARG A 342 -4.36 26.50 4.89
C ARG A 342 -3.08 25.85 4.38
N GLY A 343 -2.47 26.35 3.31
CA GLY A 343 -1.30 25.74 2.69
C GLY A 343 -0.07 25.66 3.61
N ASP A 344 0.08 26.64 4.50
CA ASP A 344 1.19 26.72 5.46
C ASP A 344 1.22 25.53 6.45
N GLU A 345 0.07 24.93 6.75
CA GLU A 345 -0.05 23.79 7.67
C GLU A 345 0.23 22.43 6.99
N ILE A 346 0.18 22.38 5.66
CA ILE A 346 0.18 21.14 4.89
C ILE A 346 1.63 20.71 4.62
N ALA A 347 2.01 19.59 5.21
CA ALA A 347 3.33 19.00 5.08
C ALA A 347 3.45 18.07 3.86
N TYR A 348 2.41 17.29 3.60
CA TYR A 348 2.36 16.40 2.45
C TYR A 348 0.93 16.13 1.96
N VAL A 349 0.81 15.83 0.66
CA VAL A 349 -0.43 15.45 -0.01
C VAL A 349 -0.27 14.02 -0.53
N GLN A 350 -1.04 13.09 0.05
CA GLN A 350 -1.04 11.68 -0.31
C GLN A 350 -2.18 11.39 -1.28
N PHE A 351 -1.85 10.76 -2.41
CA PHE A 351 -2.82 10.22 -3.35
C PHE A 351 -3.06 8.72 -3.09
N PRO A 352 -4.21 8.17 -3.53
CA PRO A 352 -4.41 6.73 -3.54
C PRO A 352 -3.35 6.01 -4.39
N GLN A 353 -2.86 4.87 -3.89
CA GLN A 353 -2.20 3.87 -4.72
C GLN A 353 -3.27 3.06 -5.43
N SER A 354 -3.47 3.35 -6.72
CA SER A 354 -4.37 2.59 -7.58
C SER A 354 -3.58 1.64 -8.47
N PHE A 355 -4.25 0.65 -9.04
CA PHE A 355 -3.58 -0.42 -9.75
C PHE A 355 -4.33 -0.81 -11.03
N GLU A 356 -3.59 -1.15 -12.09
CA GLU A 356 -4.17 -1.46 -13.40
C GLU A 356 -4.52 -2.94 -13.58
N ASN A 357 -3.74 -3.86 -12.98
CA ASN A 357 -3.91 -5.30 -13.12
C ASN A 357 -4.87 -5.90 -12.09
N VAL A 358 -5.87 -5.13 -11.63
CA VAL A 358 -6.85 -5.59 -10.65
C VAL A 358 -7.96 -6.37 -11.37
N THR A 359 -8.22 -7.60 -10.93
CA THR A 359 -9.31 -8.41 -11.47
C THR A 359 -10.67 -7.93 -10.97
N ARG A 360 -11.75 -8.26 -11.69
CA ARG A 360 -13.12 -7.76 -11.43
C ARG A 360 -13.59 -8.00 -9.99
N ASN A 361 -13.26 -9.16 -9.42
CA ASN A 361 -13.65 -9.56 -8.07
C ASN A 361 -12.46 -9.59 -7.11
N GLU A 362 -11.33 -9.01 -7.47
CA GLU A 362 -10.20 -8.75 -6.57
C GLU A 362 -9.84 -9.94 -5.69
N GLN A 363 -9.44 -11.05 -6.31
CA GLN A 363 -9.23 -12.33 -5.63
C GLN A 363 -8.38 -12.25 -4.35
N TYR A 364 -7.37 -11.37 -4.32
CA TYR A 364 -6.48 -11.16 -3.18
C TYR A 364 -6.75 -9.85 -2.40
N SER A 365 -7.80 -9.11 -2.77
CA SER A 365 -8.18 -7.81 -2.17
C SER A 365 -6.97 -6.88 -2.01
N SER A 366 -6.20 -6.73 -3.10
CA SER A 366 -4.92 -6.01 -3.11
C SER A 366 -5.08 -4.50 -3.32
N SER A 367 -6.21 -4.03 -3.87
CA SER A 367 -6.45 -2.58 -4.04
C SER A 367 -6.72 -1.83 -2.74
N LEU A 368 -7.02 -2.57 -1.65
CA LEU A 368 -7.43 -1.99 -0.36
C LEU A 368 -8.60 -1.00 -0.52
N ARG A 369 -9.55 -1.31 -1.41
CA ARG A 369 -10.67 -0.46 -1.84
C ARG A 369 -11.34 0.36 -0.72
N VAL A 370 -11.79 -0.28 0.37
CA VAL A 370 -12.47 0.42 1.47
C VAL A 370 -11.53 1.36 2.22
N ILE A 371 -10.24 1.01 2.32
CA ILE A 371 -9.23 1.87 2.95
C ILE A 371 -9.09 3.16 2.13
N SER A 372 -8.95 3.05 0.81
CA SER A 372 -8.82 4.18 -0.11
C SER A 372 -10.11 5.04 -0.17
N GLU A 373 -11.27 4.42 -0.40
CA GLU A 373 -12.52 5.12 -0.68
C GLU A 373 -13.25 5.63 0.58
N VAL A 374 -12.89 5.13 1.76
CA VAL A 374 -13.58 5.45 3.02
C VAL A 374 -12.60 5.83 4.12
N GLU A 375 -11.68 4.93 4.49
CA GLU A 375 -10.89 5.13 5.72
C GLU A 375 -9.94 6.32 5.61
N PHE A 376 -9.22 6.47 4.51
CA PHE A 376 -8.31 7.59 4.30
C PHE A 376 -9.00 8.95 4.23
N HIS A 377 -10.22 9.00 3.67
CA HIS A 377 -11.09 10.19 3.77
C HIS A 377 -11.49 10.51 5.22
N GLY A 378 -11.64 9.48 6.06
CA GLY A 378 -11.85 9.62 7.49
C GLY A 378 -10.63 10.13 8.24
N LEU A 379 -9.45 9.58 7.94
CA LEU A 379 -8.17 10.04 8.51
C LEU A 379 -7.90 11.50 8.19
N ASP A 380 -8.10 11.90 6.93
CA ASP A 380 -8.01 13.29 6.50
C ASP A 380 -8.93 14.21 7.31
N GLY A 381 -10.13 13.74 7.66
CA GLY A 381 -11.04 14.46 8.56
C GLY A 381 -10.67 14.48 10.04
N GLN A 382 -9.69 13.68 10.48
CA GLN A 382 -9.19 13.67 11.86
C GLN A 382 -7.86 14.42 12.04
N GLY A 383 -7.23 14.89 10.96
CA GLY A 383 -5.97 15.63 11.03
C GLY A 383 -4.95 15.26 9.95
N GLY A 384 -5.25 14.24 9.14
CA GLY A 384 -4.43 13.85 8.00
C GLY A 384 -4.26 12.34 7.86
N VAL A 385 -3.90 11.89 6.66
CA VAL A 385 -3.64 10.48 6.33
C VAL A 385 -2.17 10.10 6.54
N LEU A 386 -1.89 8.80 6.72
CA LEU A 386 -0.53 8.27 6.76
C LEU A 386 0.19 8.54 5.42
N TYR A 387 1.52 8.67 5.48
CA TYR A 387 2.36 8.56 4.29
C TYR A 387 2.53 7.06 3.97
N ILE A 388 2.11 6.64 2.77
CA ILE A 388 2.06 5.21 2.37
C ILE A 388 3.10 4.83 1.31
N GLY A 389 4.15 5.64 1.14
CA GLY A 389 5.37 5.23 0.44
C GLY A 389 5.45 5.53 -1.07
N SER A 390 4.34 5.88 -1.72
CA SER A 390 4.29 6.23 -3.16
C SER A 390 3.12 7.15 -3.46
N GLY A 391 3.21 7.96 -4.52
CA GLY A 391 2.18 8.91 -4.93
C GLY A 391 1.98 10.03 -3.90
N CYS A 392 3.05 10.45 -3.22
CA CYS A 392 3.01 11.44 -2.17
C CYS A 392 3.87 12.65 -2.53
N PHE A 393 3.28 13.83 -2.40
CA PHE A 393 3.99 15.09 -2.56
C PHE A 393 4.36 15.61 -1.18
N HIS A 394 5.63 15.92 -0.95
CA HIS A 394 6.15 16.45 0.30
C HIS A 394 6.70 17.86 0.10
N ARG A 395 6.53 18.73 1.10
CA ARG A 395 7.39 19.91 1.21
C ARG A 395 8.80 19.47 1.61
N ARG A 396 9.81 19.90 0.84
CA ARG A 396 11.22 19.55 1.09
C ARG A 396 11.69 19.98 2.47
N ASP A 397 11.36 21.19 2.89
CA ASP A 397 11.77 21.76 4.18
C ASP A 397 11.33 20.88 5.36
N ILE A 398 10.07 20.46 5.36
CA ILE A 398 9.49 19.61 6.41
C ILE A 398 10.07 18.19 6.37
N LEU A 399 10.27 17.63 5.17
CA LEU A 399 10.91 16.31 5.04
C LEU A 399 12.38 16.35 5.53
N CYS A 400 13.08 17.46 5.28
CA CYS A 400 14.41 17.75 5.84
C CYS A 400 14.37 18.15 7.33
N GLY A 401 13.23 18.06 8.02
CA GLY A 401 13.13 18.26 9.46
C GLY A 401 13.05 19.73 9.92
N LYS A 402 12.89 20.69 9.02
CA LYS A 402 12.60 22.08 9.40
C LYS A 402 11.20 22.18 10.01
N LYS A 403 11.01 23.15 10.90
CA LYS A 403 9.68 23.48 11.46
C LYS A 403 8.78 24.01 10.36
N ILE A 404 7.47 23.82 10.54
CA ILE A 404 6.47 24.43 9.68
C ILE A 404 6.64 25.96 9.70
N SER A 405 6.70 26.53 8.51
CA SER A 405 6.79 27.97 8.27
C SER A 405 5.94 28.35 7.06
N ARG A 406 5.67 29.65 6.91
CA ARG A 406 4.81 30.15 5.83
C ARG A 406 5.43 29.88 4.48
N TRP A 407 4.61 29.52 3.51
CA TRP A 407 5.02 29.26 2.13
C TRP A 407 5.75 30.47 1.52
N SER A 408 5.31 31.69 1.85
CA SER A 408 5.88 32.96 1.38
C SER A 408 7.22 33.34 2.03
N GLU A 409 7.52 32.85 3.24
CA GLU A 409 8.79 33.17 3.91
C GLU A 409 9.96 32.40 3.30
N ASN A 410 9.68 31.28 2.61
CA ASN A 410 10.68 30.42 1.96
C ASN A 410 10.77 30.65 0.44
N SER A 411 10.03 31.60 -0.15
CA SER A 411 10.04 31.86 -1.60
C SER A 411 11.32 32.55 -2.11
N GLY A 412 12.21 32.97 -1.21
CA GLY A 412 13.47 33.64 -1.55
C GLY A 412 14.70 32.73 -1.72
N ILE A 413 14.56 31.40 -1.64
CA ILE A 413 15.71 30.46 -1.69
C ILE A 413 15.51 29.38 -2.76
N GLU A 414 15.08 29.75 -3.96
CA GLU A 414 15.47 28.97 -5.14
C GLU A 414 16.86 29.47 -5.52
N GLN A 415 17.92 28.82 -4.98
CA GLN A 415 19.26 29.03 -5.51
C GLN A 415 19.24 28.58 -6.97
N ASN A 416 19.45 29.53 -7.89
CA ASN A 416 19.80 29.22 -9.26
C ASN A 416 20.93 28.18 -9.24
N GLY A 417 20.69 27.04 -9.88
CA GLY A 417 21.62 25.91 -9.95
C GLY A 417 23.04 26.41 -10.16
N GLY A 418 23.86 26.27 -9.12
CA GLY A 418 25.27 26.60 -9.19
C GLY A 418 25.98 25.65 -10.15
N ILE A 419 27.18 26.04 -10.59
CA ILE A 419 28.13 25.11 -11.21
C ILE A 419 28.44 24.04 -10.17
N TYR A 420 27.76 22.90 -10.24
CA TYR A 420 28.02 21.77 -9.36
C TYR A 420 29.29 21.06 -9.82
N LYS A 421 30.13 20.67 -8.87
CA LYS A 421 31.27 19.80 -9.13
C LYS A 421 30.83 18.35 -8.96
N PRO A 422 31.04 17.47 -9.96
CA PRO A 422 30.67 16.05 -9.86
C PRO A 422 31.16 15.38 -8.57
N GLU A 423 32.38 15.70 -8.13
CA GLU A 423 32.97 15.18 -6.89
C GLU A 423 32.22 15.60 -5.62
N GLU A 424 31.64 16.81 -5.59
CA GLU A 424 30.84 17.26 -4.45
C GLU A 424 29.49 16.56 -4.40
N LEU A 425 28.87 16.30 -5.57
CA LEU A 425 27.64 15.52 -5.66
C LEU A 425 27.85 14.07 -5.22
N LYS A 426 28.95 13.44 -5.64
CA LYS A 426 29.28 12.07 -5.23
C LYS A 426 29.40 11.93 -3.72
N LYS A 427 30.01 12.92 -3.04
CA LYS A 427 30.10 12.94 -1.57
C LYS A 427 28.73 12.92 -0.88
N LEU A 428 27.70 13.57 -1.45
CA LEU A 428 26.36 13.59 -0.87
C LEU A 428 25.69 12.21 -0.88
N ALA A 429 26.09 11.32 -1.79
CA ALA A 429 25.58 9.95 -1.91
C ALA A 429 26.54 8.89 -1.32
N SER A 430 27.58 9.31 -0.59
CA SER A 430 28.49 8.41 0.10
C SER A 430 27.80 7.64 1.22
N CYS A 431 28.23 6.40 1.46
CA CYS A 431 27.69 5.54 2.51
C CYS A 431 28.04 6.04 3.93
N SER A 432 29.11 6.83 4.08
CA SER A 432 29.53 7.41 5.35
C SER A 432 28.95 8.81 5.62
N TYR A 433 28.26 9.41 4.65
CA TYR A 433 27.74 10.78 4.79
C TYR A 433 26.85 10.97 6.02
N GLU A 434 26.09 9.93 6.36
CA GLU A 434 25.06 9.99 7.41
C GLU A 434 25.63 9.70 8.81
N GLU A 435 26.90 9.29 8.92
CA GLU A 435 27.55 9.05 10.20
C GLU A 435 27.58 10.33 11.05
N ASN A 436 27.14 10.22 12.31
CA ASN A 436 27.08 11.34 13.25
C ASN A 436 26.19 12.51 12.80
N THR A 437 25.21 12.25 11.93
CA THR A 437 24.19 13.23 11.51
C THR A 437 22.80 12.87 12.02
N GLU A 438 21.83 13.77 11.81
CA GLU A 438 20.42 13.55 12.13
C GLU A 438 19.62 12.87 10.99
N TRP A 439 20.27 12.54 9.86
CA TRP A 439 19.64 11.83 8.75
C TRP A 439 19.16 10.44 9.19
N GLY A 440 17.95 10.07 8.78
CA GLY A 440 17.32 8.82 9.19
C GLY A 440 16.79 8.80 10.63
N ARG A 441 17.18 9.76 11.47
CA ARG A 441 16.75 9.87 12.86
C ARG A 441 15.71 10.97 13.03
N GLU A 442 16.07 12.21 12.71
CA GLU A 442 15.19 13.39 12.81
C GLU A 442 14.88 14.02 11.44
N MET A 443 15.76 13.86 10.46
CA MET A 443 15.65 14.37 9.09
C MET A 443 15.47 13.25 8.05
N GLY A 444 14.78 13.57 6.96
CA GLY A 444 14.51 12.63 5.89
C GLY A 444 13.50 11.55 6.26
N LEU A 445 13.51 10.46 5.50
CA LEU A 445 12.80 9.23 5.83
C LEU A 445 13.49 8.55 7.01
N LYS A 446 12.70 8.10 7.98
CA LYS A 446 13.18 7.49 9.22
C LYS A 446 13.71 6.08 8.99
N TYR A 447 14.77 5.70 9.69
CA TYR A 447 15.35 4.36 9.62
C TYR A 447 14.83 3.43 10.73
N GLY A 448 15.12 2.13 10.57
CA GLY A 448 14.90 1.12 11.61
C GLY A 448 13.49 0.55 11.70
N CYS A 449 12.61 0.86 10.73
CA CYS A 449 11.25 0.32 10.67
C CYS A 449 10.94 -0.18 9.24
N PRO A 450 10.36 -1.39 9.06
CA PRO A 450 9.93 -1.89 7.74
C PRO A 450 8.86 -1.07 7.01
N VAL A 451 8.17 -0.17 7.73
CA VAL A 451 7.22 0.81 7.19
C VAL A 451 7.77 2.22 7.48
N GLU A 452 8.95 2.51 6.92
CA GLU A 452 9.64 3.79 7.10
C GLU A 452 8.76 4.98 6.70
N ASP A 453 7.88 4.77 5.73
CA ASP A 453 6.92 5.74 5.22
C ASP A 453 5.93 6.16 6.32
N VAL A 454 5.26 5.19 6.93
CA VAL A 454 4.24 5.42 7.97
C VAL A 454 4.85 6.16 9.15
N ILE A 455 6.01 5.71 9.64
CA ILE A 455 6.67 6.36 10.79
C ILE A 455 7.22 7.75 10.43
N THR A 456 7.63 7.98 9.18
CA THR A 456 8.05 9.31 8.70
C THR A 456 6.87 10.27 8.68
N GLY A 457 5.74 9.86 8.10
CA GLY A 457 4.51 10.65 8.10
C GLY A 457 4.03 10.97 9.51
N LEU A 458 4.02 9.97 10.39
CA LEU A 458 3.64 10.13 11.80
C LEU A 458 4.58 11.10 12.54
N SER A 459 5.89 11.02 12.30
CA SER A 459 6.87 11.96 12.88
C SER A 459 6.71 13.39 12.38
N ILE A 460 6.31 13.57 11.12
CA ILE A 460 5.95 14.89 10.57
C ILE A 460 4.71 15.44 11.29
N GLN A 461 3.68 14.60 11.49
CA GLN A 461 2.46 15.01 12.16
C GLN A 461 2.67 15.35 13.65
N TYR A 462 3.52 14.61 14.36
CA TYR A 462 3.91 14.95 15.73
C TYR A 462 4.62 16.30 15.87
N ARG A 463 5.21 16.82 14.78
CA ARG A 463 5.82 18.15 14.72
C ARG A 463 4.83 19.25 14.32
N GLY A 464 3.54 18.91 14.20
CA GLY A 464 2.46 19.84 13.83
C GLY A 464 2.11 19.85 12.34
N GLY A 465 2.79 19.04 11.51
CA GLY A 465 2.48 18.94 10.09
C GLY A 465 1.15 18.27 9.81
N ARG A 466 0.27 18.92 9.06
CA ARG A 466 -0.95 18.26 8.57
C ARG A 466 -0.67 17.56 7.26
N SER A 467 -1.39 16.48 7.01
CA SER A 467 -1.40 15.85 5.69
C SER A 467 -2.77 15.92 5.07
N VAL A 468 -2.80 15.86 3.75
CA VAL A 468 -4.03 15.84 2.96
C VAL A 468 -4.13 14.52 2.23
N TYR A 469 -5.31 13.92 2.24
CA TYR A 469 -5.65 12.85 1.31
C TYR A 469 -6.44 13.42 0.12
N PHE A 470 -5.97 13.18 -1.10
CA PHE A 470 -6.67 13.62 -2.30
C PHE A 470 -6.89 12.46 -3.27
N ASN A 471 -8.17 12.10 -3.43
CA ASN A 471 -8.63 11.05 -4.34
C ASN A 471 -9.31 11.69 -5.57
N PRO A 472 -8.59 11.95 -6.67
CA PRO A 472 -9.15 12.54 -7.88
C PRO A 472 -10.05 11.56 -8.63
N LYS A 473 -10.98 12.10 -9.44
CA LYS A 473 -11.89 11.27 -10.27
C LYS A 473 -11.14 10.36 -11.25
N ARG A 474 -10.04 10.84 -11.84
CA ARG A 474 -9.07 10.04 -12.58
C ARG A 474 -7.93 9.70 -11.64
N ASN A 475 -7.72 8.41 -11.37
CA ASN A 475 -6.62 7.96 -10.51
C ASN A 475 -5.30 8.59 -10.96
N ALA A 476 -4.58 9.22 -10.04
CA ALA A 476 -3.36 9.93 -10.38
C ALA A 476 -2.20 9.01 -10.74
N PHE A 477 -2.06 7.94 -9.95
CA PHE A 477 -0.98 6.97 -10.04
C PHE A 477 -1.57 5.59 -10.24
N LEU A 478 -1.03 4.83 -11.19
CA LEU A 478 -1.40 3.44 -11.43
C LEU A 478 -0.15 2.57 -11.35
N GLY A 479 -0.23 1.50 -10.55
CA GLY A 479 0.81 0.48 -10.51
C GLY A 479 0.31 -0.95 -10.54
N ILE A 480 1.10 -1.87 -10.00
CA ILE A 480 0.88 -3.31 -10.16
C ILE A 480 0.69 -4.01 -8.81
N VAL A 481 -0.44 -4.69 -8.64
CA VAL A 481 -0.67 -5.55 -7.46
C VAL A 481 0.05 -6.90 -7.61
N PRO A 482 0.42 -7.56 -6.50
CA PRO A 482 0.86 -8.95 -6.55
C PRO A 482 -0.20 -9.86 -7.16
N THR A 483 0.23 -10.80 -8.01
CA THR A 483 -0.64 -11.72 -8.75
C THR A 483 -0.72 -13.11 -8.11
N THR A 484 -0.06 -13.32 -6.97
CA THR A 484 -0.11 -14.56 -6.20
C THR A 484 -0.54 -14.33 -4.76
N LEU A 485 -1.13 -15.36 -4.15
CA LEU A 485 -1.53 -15.32 -2.74
C LEU A 485 -0.31 -15.14 -1.84
N LEU A 486 0.78 -15.88 -2.08
CA LEU A 486 1.97 -15.82 -1.23
C LEU A 486 2.61 -14.43 -1.24
N GLN A 487 2.77 -13.79 -2.40
CA GLN A 487 3.31 -12.43 -2.46
C GLN A 487 2.43 -11.44 -1.70
N SER A 488 1.10 -11.56 -1.83
CA SER A 488 0.14 -10.73 -1.09
C SER A 488 0.27 -10.93 0.43
N LEU A 489 0.44 -12.17 0.89
CA LEU A 489 0.60 -12.48 2.31
C LEU A 489 1.97 -12.01 2.86
N VAL A 490 3.05 -12.14 2.08
CA VAL A 490 4.38 -11.64 2.46
C VAL A 490 4.39 -10.12 2.56
N GLN A 491 3.75 -9.43 1.61
CA GLN A 491 3.60 -7.97 1.64
C GLN A 491 2.86 -7.52 2.92
N HIS A 492 1.72 -8.16 3.23
CA HIS A 492 0.97 -7.83 4.44
C HIS A 492 1.69 -8.20 5.74
N LYS A 493 2.52 -9.26 5.74
CA LYS A 493 3.38 -9.59 6.89
C LYS A 493 4.31 -8.40 7.17
N ARG A 494 5.06 -7.94 6.17
CA ARG A 494 6.00 -6.81 6.29
C ARG A 494 5.31 -5.54 6.82
N TRP A 495 4.15 -5.20 6.27
CA TRP A 495 3.38 -4.03 6.74
C TRP A 495 2.97 -4.17 8.21
N SER A 496 2.33 -5.28 8.56
CA SER A 496 1.86 -5.51 9.94
C SER A 496 3.00 -5.64 10.96
N GLU A 497 4.16 -6.14 10.53
CA GLU A 497 5.37 -6.20 11.36
C GLU A 497 5.91 -4.79 11.64
N GLY A 498 6.00 -3.95 10.62
CA GLY A 498 6.42 -2.57 10.77
C GLY A 498 5.44 -1.76 11.64
N ASP A 499 4.14 -1.92 11.41
CA ASP A 499 3.08 -1.28 12.19
C ASP A 499 3.10 -1.68 13.68
N LEU A 500 3.38 -2.96 13.96
CA LEU A 500 3.59 -3.45 15.33
C LEU A 500 4.88 -2.89 15.94
N GLN A 501 5.96 -2.79 15.16
CA GLN A 501 7.19 -2.14 15.62
C GLN A 501 6.95 -0.66 15.95
N ILE A 502 6.16 0.08 15.16
CA ILE A 502 5.74 1.44 15.51
C ILE A 502 5.01 1.44 16.85
N LEU A 503 4.02 0.56 17.01
CA LEU A 503 3.21 0.44 18.23
C LEU A 503 4.06 0.22 19.47
N LEU A 504 5.15 -0.55 19.37
CA LEU A 504 6.04 -0.90 20.49
C LEU A 504 7.22 0.07 20.65
N SER A 505 7.42 1.00 19.70
CA SER A 505 8.53 1.96 19.71
C SER A 505 8.19 3.24 20.48
N ARG A 506 9.21 4.08 20.72
CA ARG A 506 9.04 5.44 21.27
C ARG A 506 8.08 6.34 20.47
N TYR A 507 7.78 5.99 19.22
CA TYR A 507 6.90 6.75 18.31
C TYR A 507 5.43 6.31 18.37
N SER A 508 5.07 5.38 19.24
CA SER A 508 3.72 4.83 19.28
C SER A 508 2.63 5.91 19.41
N PRO A 509 1.58 5.84 18.57
CA PRO A 509 0.42 6.74 18.65
C PRO A 509 -0.26 6.73 20.02
N ALA A 510 -0.25 5.60 20.73
CA ALA A 510 -0.97 5.42 21.99
C ALA A 510 -0.43 6.31 23.13
N TRP A 511 0.87 6.57 23.17
CA TRP A 511 1.49 7.41 24.21
C TRP A 511 2.17 8.65 23.65
N HIS A 512 2.99 8.51 22.61
CA HIS A 512 3.71 9.65 22.04
C HIS A 512 2.76 10.60 21.30
N GLY A 513 1.68 10.08 20.73
CA GLY A 513 0.66 10.89 20.07
C GLY A 513 -0.19 11.74 21.00
N VAL A 514 -0.26 11.42 22.30
CA VAL A 514 -1.10 12.14 23.26
C VAL A 514 -0.65 13.60 23.35
N GLY A 515 -1.57 14.53 23.05
CA GLY A 515 -1.32 15.97 23.03
C GLY A 515 -0.57 16.49 21.79
N ARG A 516 -0.11 15.61 20.89
CA ARG A 516 0.57 16.00 19.63
C ARG A 516 -0.33 15.87 18.40
N ILE A 517 -1.16 14.84 18.37
CA ILE A 517 -2.18 14.62 17.35
C ILE A 517 -3.56 14.51 17.98
N SER A 518 -4.62 14.66 17.18
CA SER A 518 -5.99 14.56 17.68
C SER A 518 -6.29 13.15 18.20
N PRO A 519 -7.17 12.99 19.20
CA PRO A 519 -7.57 11.66 19.67
C PRO A 519 -8.16 10.78 18.56
N GLY A 520 -8.92 11.38 17.64
CA GLY A 520 -9.45 10.68 16.47
C GLY A 520 -8.33 10.17 15.55
N LEU A 521 -7.29 10.98 15.31
CA LEU A 521 -6.15 10.57 14.50
C LEU A 521 -5.33 9.47 15.19
N THR A 522 -5.14 9.57 16.53
CA THR A 522 -4.54 8.48 17.32
C THR A 522 -5.30 7.17 17.12
N MET A 523 -6.63 7.18 17.23
CA MET A 523 -7.45 5.98 17.02
C MET A 523 -7.33 5.43 15.59
N CYS A 524 -7.26 6.31 14.58
CA CYS A 524 -7.03 5.90 13.21
C CYS A 524 -5.68 5.20 13.03
N TYR A 525 -4.58 5.77 13.55
CA TYR A 525 -3.27 5.12 13.50
C TYR A 525 -3.27 3.78 14.24
N LEU A 526 -3.91 3.71 15.41
CA LEU A 526 -4.03 2.46 16.18
C LEU A 526 -4.79 1.36 15.42
N THR A 527 -5.67 1.71 14.49
CA THR A 527 -6.36 0.73 13.64
C THR A 527 -5.37 -0.09 12.79
N TYR A 528 -4.29 0.55 12.31
CA TYR A 528 -3.23 -0.07 11.52
C TYR A 528 -2.16 -0.72 12.40
N CYS A 529 -1.68 0.01 13.43
CA CYS A 529 -0.72 -0.50 14.42
C CYS A 529 -1.17 -1.80 15.12
N LEU A 530 -2.48 -2.02 15.26
CA LEU A 530 -3.06 -3.22 15.85
C LEU A 530 -3.40 -4.33 14.83
N TRP A 531 -3.00 -4.21 13.57
CA TRP A 531 -3.19 -5.28 12.57
C TRP A 531 -2.57 -6.60 13.04
N ALA A 532 -1.27 -6.63 13.37
CA ALA A 532 -0.62 -7.87 13.76
C ALA A 532 -1.23 -8.50 15.03
N PRO A 533 -1.46 -7.75 16.14
CA PRO A 533 -2.10 -8.29 17.34
C PRO A 533 -3.51 -8.88 17.15
N ASN A 534 -4.25 -8.48 16.11
CA ASN A 534 -5.54 -9.11 15.79
C ASN A 534 -5.44 -10.59 15.41
N CYS A 535 -4.23 -11.13 15.16
CA CYS A 535 -4.05 -12.55 14.87
C CYS A 535 -4.50 -13.45 16.02
N LEU A 536 -4.17 -13.09 17.27
CA LEU A 536 -4.45 -13.91 18.46
C LEU A 536 -5.95 -14.16 18.70
N PRO A 537 -6.80 -13.12 18.82
CA PRO A 537 -8.24 -13.33 19.03
C PRO A 537 -8.89 -13.99 17.80
N THR A 538 -8.37 -13.75 16.59
CA THR A 538 -8.88 -14.39 15.36
C THR A 538 -8.57 -15.88 15.36
N LEU A 539 -7.33 -16.27 15.65
CA LEU A 539 -6.95 -17.69 15.77
C LEU A 539 -7.80 -18.39 16.82
N TYR A 540 -8.00 -17.76 17.99
CA TYR A 540 -8.86 -18.28 19.03
C TYR A 540 -10.28 -18.57 18.53
N TYR A 541 -10.90 -17.59 17.86
CA TYR A 541 -12.25 -17.72 17.29
C TYR A 541 -12.35 -18.73 16.14
N THR A 542 -11.27 -18.97 15.40
CA THR A 542 -11.25 -19.91 14.27
C THR A 542 -10.97 -21.36 14.66
N ILE A 543 -10.44 -21.58 15.86
CA ILE A 543 -10.01 -22.91 16.35
C ILE A 543 -10.95 -23.39 17.44
N ILE A 544 -11.09 -22.62 18.52
CA ILE A 544 -11.72 -23.08 19.75
C ILE A 544 -13.22 -23.35 19.59
N PRO A 545 -14.03 -22.48 18.96
CA PRO A 545 -15.44 -22.77 18.72
C PRO A 545 -15.68 -24.06 17.91
N SER A 546 -14.81 -24.36 16.95
CA SER A 546 -14.92 -25.57 16.11
C SER A 546 -14.53 -26.83 16.88
N LEU A 547 -13.48 -26.78 17.70
CA LEU A 547 -13.11 -27.89 18.58
C LEU A 547 -14.19 -28.16 19.63
N CYS A 548 -14.77 -27.11 20.22
CA CYS A 548 -15.90 -27.24 21.14
C CYS A 548 -17.16 -27.78 20.45
N LEU A 549 -17.42 -27.38 19.21
CA LEU A 549 -18.51 -27.94 18.40
C LEU A 549 -18.34 -29.47 18.25
N LEU A 550 -17.12 -29.93 17.94
CA LEU A 550 -16.81 -31.37 17.86
C LEU A 550 -17.02 -32.10 19.19
N LYS A 551 -16.70 -31.46 20.32
CA LYS A 551 -16.88 -32.03 21.67
C LYS A 551 -18.33 -31.96 22.17
N GLY A 552 -19.17 -31.11 21.56
CA GLY A 552 -20.55 -30.87 22.00
C GLY A 552 -20.66 -29.83 23.13
N ILE A 553 -19.66 -28.95 23.28
CA ILE A 553 -19.65 -27.88 24.27
C ILE A 553 -20.24 -26.61 23.64
N SER A 554 -21.39 -26.16 24.17
CA SER A 554 -22.01 -24.92 23.72
C SER A 554 -21.29 -23.69 24.27
N LEU A 555 -20.92 -22.77 23.38
CA LEU A 555 -20.22 -21.53 23.72
C LEU A 555 -21.04 -20.27 23.41
N PHE A 556 -22.26 -20.43 22.90
CA PHE A 556 -23.10 -19.32 22.45
C PHE A 556 -24.54 -19.56 22.91
N PRO A 557 -25.36 -18.50 23.03
CA PRO A 557 -26.74 -18.67 23.44
C PRO A 557 -27.53 -19.52 22.43
N GLU A 558 -28.45 -20.33 22.94
CA GLU A 558 -29.40 -21.09 22.12
C GLU A 558 -30.31 -20.14 21.33
N VAL A 559 -30.81 -20.59 20.17
CA VAL A 559 -31.67 -19.78 19.28
C VAL A 559 -32.97 -19.34 19.96
N THR A 560 -33.46 -20.13 20.91
CA THR A 560 -34.64 -19.84 21.73
C THR A 560 -34.38 -18.80 22.83
N SER A 561 -33.12 -18.54 23.18
CA SER A 561 -32.74 -17.60 24.22
C SER A 561 -32.85 -16.14 23.74
N PRO A 562 -33.40 -15.22 24.54
CA PRO A 562 -33.36 -13.79 24.23
C PRO A 562 -31.93 -13.25 23.99
N TRP A 563 -30.93 -13.88 24.62
CA TRP A 563 -29.52 -13.52 24.45
C TRP A 563 -28.97 -13.82 23.05
N PHE A 564 -29.67 -14.61 22.23
CA PHE A 564 -29.34 -14.79 20.82
C PHE A 564 -29.45 -13.48 20.03
N ILE A 565 -30.38 -12.60 20.41
CA ILE A 565 -30.71 -11.38 19.66
C ILE A 565 -29.49 -10.45 19.52
N PRO A 566 -28.74 -10.08 20.58
CA PRO A 566 -27.51 -9.29 20.45
C PRO A 566 -26.49 -9.88 19.48
N PHE A 567 -26.23 -11.19 19.54
CA PHE A 567 -25.29 -11.86 18.64
C PHE A 567 -25.75 -11.79 17.18
N GLY A 568 -27.00 -12.21 16.93
CA GLY A 568 -27.59 -12.15 15.59
C GLY A 568 -27.61 -10.74 15.01
N TYR A 569 -27.98 -9.75 15.83
CA TYR A 569 -28.03 -8.34 15.44
C TYR A 569 -26.64 -7.80 15.05
N VAL A 570 -25.62 -8.02 15.88
CA VAL A 570 -24.26 -7.51 15.61
C VAL A 570 -23.67 -8.19 14.38
N ILE A 571 -23.80 -9.51 14.26
CA ILE A 571 -23.31 -10.28 13.09
C ILE A 571 -23.98 -9.75 11.81
N PHE A 572 -25.31 -9.75 11.77
CA PHE A 572 -26.04 -9.34 10.57
C PHE A 572 -25.75 -7.87 10.21
N SER A 573 -25.83 -6.96 11.17
CA SER A 573 -25.63 -5.53 10.93
C SER A 573 -24.21 -5.22 10.46
N LYS A 574 -23.18 -5.85 11.07
CA LYS A 574 -21.78 -5.66 10.69
C LYS A 574 -21.54 -6.11 9.25
N TYR A 575 -21.98 -7.31 8.88
CA TYR A 575 -21.71 -7.86 7.56
C TYR A 575 -22.59 -7.22 6.47
N ALA A 576 -23.84 -6.87 6.78
CA ALA A 576 -24.69 -6.11 5.87
C ALA A 576 -24.11 -4.71 5.58
N TYR A 577 -23.63 -4.01 6.61
CA TYR A 577 -22.97 -2.71 6.43
C TYR A 577 -21.64 -2.85 5.69
N SER A 578 -20.81 -3.84 6.04
CA SER A 578 -19.55 -4.11 5.34
C SER A 578 -19.76 -4.41 3.85
N LEU A 579 -20.78 -5.20 3.50
CA LEU A 579 -21.15 -5.45 2.11
C LEU A 579 -21.60 -4.16 1.43
N ALA A 580 -22.50 -3.40 2.07
CA ALA A 580 -22.98 -2.14 1.51
C ALA A 580 -21.84 -1.13 1.28
N GLU A 581 -20.93 -0.98 2.24
CA GLU A 581 -19.76 -0.10 2.16
C GLU A 581 -18.81 -0.53 1.03
N TYR A 582 -18.57 -1.83 0.87
CA TYR A 582 -17.76 -2.36 -0.22
C TYR A 582 -18.39 -2.11 -1.59
N LEU A 583 -19.71 -2.31 -1.72
CA LEU A 583 -20.46 -2.02 -2.96
C LEU A 583 -20.49 -0.52 -3.27
N TRP A 584 -20.67 0.35 -2.27
CA TRP A 584 -20.62 1.80 -2.45
C TRP A 584 -19.24 2.30 -2.88
N SER A 585 -18.19 1.54 -2.55
CA SER A 585 -16.81 1.79 -2.98
C SER A 585 -16.50 1.21 -4.38
N GLY A 586 -17.53 0.76 -5.12
CA GLY A 586 -17.42 0.25 -6.48
C GLY A 586 -17.03 -1.23 -6.60
N GLY A 587 -17.09 -1.99 -5.51
CA GLY A 587 -16.80 -3.42 -5.51
C GLY A 587 -17.99 -4.29 -5.95
N THR A 588 -17.75 -5.60 -6.09
CA THR A 588 -18.79 -6.61 -6.36
C THR A 588 -19.11 -7.43 -5.11
N VAL A 589 -20.23 -8.16 -5.11
CA VAL A 589 -20.58 -9.08 -4.01
C VAL A 589 -19.53 -10.19 -3.85
N LEU A 590 -19.05 -10.74 -4.97
CA LEU A 590 -17.99 -11.74 -4.94
C LEU A 590 -16.65 -11.13 -4.49
N GLY A 591 -16.37 -9.89 -4.88
CA GLY A 591 -15.21 -9.13 -4.38
C GLY A 591 -15.26 -8.91 -2.87
N TRP A 592 -16.42 -8.59 -2.32
CA TRP A 592 -16.61 -8.49 -0.87
C TRP A 592 -16.35 -9.84 -0.17
N TRP A 593 -16.83 -10.94 -0.75
CA TRP A 593 -16.56 -12.28 -0.21
C TRP A 593 -15.06 -12.62 -0.25
N ASN A 594 -14.37 -12.26 -1.34
CA ASN A 594 -12.92 -12.40 -1.46
C ASN A 594 -12.18 -11.51 -0.45
N ASP A 595 -12.67 -10.30 -0.19
CA ASP A 595 -12.15 -9.41 0.84
C ASP A 595 -12.29 -10.02 2.26
N GLN A 596 -13.45 -10.62 2.58
CA GLN A 596 -13.62 -11.32 3.87
C GLN A 596 -12.67 -12.52 4.00
N ARG A 597 -12.41 -13.24 2.90
CA ARG A 597 -11.42 -14.33 2.88
C ARG A 597 -10.01 -13.81 3.14
N MET A 598 -9.61 -12.76 2.43
CA MET A 598 -8.28 -12.19 2.58
C MET A 598 -8.08 -11.54 3.94
N TRP A 599 -9.13 -10.95 4.52
CA TRP A 599 -9.14 -10.51 5.92
C TRP A 599 -8.82 -11.66 6.89
N LEU A 600 -9.44 -12.83 6.71
CA LEU A 600 -9.16 -14.01 7.51
C LEU A 600 -7.73 -14.48 7.30
N TYR A 601 -7.30 -14.63 6.04
CA TYR A 601 -5.99 -15.19 5.70
C TYR A 601 -4.85 -14.33 6.25
N LYS A 602 -4.93 -13.00 6.09
CA LYS A 602 -3.94 -12.05 6.62
C LYS A 602 -3.81 -12.20 8.13
N ARG A 603 -4.94 -12.28 8.86
CA ARG A 603 -4.98 -12.37 10.32
C ARG A 603 -4.46 -13.69 10.87
N THR A 604 -4.79 -14.81 10.23
CA THR A 604 -4.36 -16.14 10.72
C THR A 604 -2.96 -16.54 10.26
N SER A 605 -2.40 -15.85 9.26
CA SER A 605 -1.06 -16.15 8.73
C SER A 605 -0.11 -14.96 8.82
N SER A 606 -0.14 -14.01 7.88
CA SER A 606 0.76 -12.86 7.81
C SER A 606 0.97 -12.15 9.15
N TYR A 607 -0.12 -11.85 9.84
CA TYR A 607 -0.11 -11.12 11.11
C TYR A 607 0.44 -11.96 12.27
N LEU A 608 0.22 -13.28 12.25
CA LEU A 608 0.83 -14.18 13.22
C LEU A 608 2.36 -14.20 13.05
N PHE A 609 2.85 -14.35 11.82
CA PHE A 609 4.29 -14.31 11.54
C PHE A 609 4.90 -12.94 11.87
N ALA A 610 4.18 -11.85 11.63
CA ALA A 610 4.63 -10.52 12.03
C ALA A 610 4.78 -10.38 13.55
N VAL A 611 3.85 -10.92 14.36
CA VAL A 611 3.97 -10.98 15.82
C VAL A 611 5.18 -11.82 16.23
N ILE A 612 5.33 -13.03 15.67
CA ILE A 612 6.45 -13.93 15.99
C ILE A 612 7.78 -13.25 15.69
N ASP A 613 7.97 -12.71 14.48
CA ASP A 613 9.22 -12.08 14.07
C ASP A 613 9.53 -10.84 14.93
N THR A 614 8.51 -10.05 15.27
CA THR A 614 8.70 -8.89 16.15
C THR A 614 9.11 -9.32 17.56
N VAL A 615 8.50 -10.38 18.12
CA VAL A 615 8.88 -10.90 19.44
C VAL A 615 10.30 -11.47 19.42
N VAL A 616 10.66 -12.26 18.40
CA VAL A 616 12.01 -12.82 18.22
C VAL A 616 13.04 -11.70 18.11
N LYS A 617 12.74 -10.62 17.38
CA LYS A 617 13.58 -9.41 17.28
C LYS A 617 13.74 -8.72 18.62
N LEU A 618 12.66 -8.53 19.38
CA LEU A 618 12.71 -7.91 20.72
C LEU A 618 13.53 -8.73 21.72
N LEU A 619 13.58 -10.05 21.55
CA LEU A 619 14.41 -10.95 22.35
C LEU A 619 15.88 -11.01 21.88
N GLY A 620 16.25 -10.32 20.80
CA GLY A 620 17.62 -10.24 20.29
C GLY A 620 18.06 -11.45 19.45
N PHE A 621 17.13 -12.30 19.00
CA PHE A 621 17.45 -13.56 18.30
C PHE A 621 17.48 -13.45 16.77
N SER A 622 17.13 -12.30 16.17
CA SER A 622 17.17 -12.13 14.71
C SER A 622 17.35 -10.68 14.28
N GLU A 623 18.12 -10.47 13.22
CA GLU A 623 17.98 -9.30 12.35
C GLU A 623 16.88 -9.59 11.31
N THR A 624 16.03 -8.61 11.01
CA THR A 624 14.91 -8.78 10.10
C THR A 624 15.39 -8.85 8.65
N ALA A 625 15.18 -9.99 7.99
CA ALA A 625 15.41 -10.11 6.55
C ALA A 625 14.30 -9.35 5.79
N PHE A 626 14.66 -8.25 5.14
CA PHE A 626 13.78 -7.55 4.21
C PHE A 626 13.71 -8.34 2.90
N VAL A 627 12.54 -8.91 2.59
CA VAL A 627 12.33 -9.64 1.33
C VAL A 627 11.59 -8.73 0.36
N ILE A 628 12.23 -8.44 -0.77
CA ILE A 628 11.60 -7.72 -1.88
C ILE A 628 10.66 -8.70 -2.60
N THR A 629 9.40 -8.33 -2.77
CA THR A 629 8.42 -9.13 -3.51
C THR A 629 8.51 -8.83 -5.00
N SER A 630 8.83 -9.83 -5.82
CA SER A 630 8.68 -9.71 -7.28
C SER A 630 7.24 -9.40 -7.67
N LYS A 631 7.08 -8.51 -8.66
CA LYS A 631 5.78 -8.13 -9.23
C LYS A 631 5.51 -8.76 -10.60
N VAL A 632 6.52 -9.43 -11.17
CA VAL A 632 6.42 -10.12 -12.45
C VAL A 632 6.02 -11.57 -12.19
N ALA A 633 5.03 -12.05 -12.92
CA ALA A 633 4.58 -13.44 -12.86
C ALA A 633 4.90 -14.17 -14.16
N GLU A 634 5.27 -15.43 -14.05
CA GLU A 634 5.36 -16.35 -15.18
C GLU A 634 4.01 -16.46 -15.90
N GLU A 635 4.04 -16.75 -17.20
CA GLU A 635 2.84 -16.70 -18.06
C GLU A 635 1.71 -17.63 -17.56
N GLY A 636 2.06 -18.80 -17.03
CA GLY A 636 1.10 -19.74 -16.44
C GLY A 636 0.41 -19.20 -15.18
N VAL A 637 1.14 -18.46 -14.35
CA VAL A 637 0.62 -17.80 -13.14
C VAL A 637 -0.27 -16.62 -13.54
N ALA A 638 0.14 -15.81 -14.52
CA ALA A 638 -0.64 -14.69 -15.02
C ALA A 638 -2.01 -15.14 -15.56
N ARG A 639 -2.06 -16.19 -16.38
CA ARG A 639 -3.32 -16.76 -16.89
C ARG A 639 -4.25 -17.27 -15.78
N ARG A 640 -3.70 -17.84 -14.70
CA ARG A 640 -4.49 -18.27 -13.53
C ARG A 640 -5.05 -17.08 -12.77
N TYR A 641 -4.24 -16.04 -12.58
CA TYR A 641 -4.64 -14.80 -11.95
C TYR A 641 -5.79 -14.10 -12.71
N GLU A 642 -5.69 -14.00 -14.04
CA GLU A 642 -6.75 -13.44 -14.90
C GLU A 642 -8.08 -14.21 -14.80
N LYS A 643 -8.00 -15.54 -14.62
CA LYS A 643 -9.17 -16.41 -14.39
C LYS A 643 -9.67 -16.40 -12.94
N GLU A 644 -9.11 -15.55 -12.08
CA GLU A 644 -9.39 -15.49 -10.65
C GLU A 644 -9.24 -16.87 -9.98
N MET A 645 -8.15 -17.57 -10.29
CA MET A 645 -7.77 -18.83 -9.65
C MET A 645 -6.60 -18.62 -8.68
N MET A 646 -6.77 -19.03 -7.41
CA MET A 646 -5.75 -18.81 -6.38
C MET A 646 -4.51 -19.66 -6.64
N GLU A 647 -3.34 -19.05 -6.45
CA GLU A 647 -2.05 -19.70 -6.62
C GLU A 647 -1.54 -20.28 -5.29
N PHE A 648 -1.35 -21.60 -5.25
CA PHE A 648 -0.84 -22.32 -4.07
C PHE A 648 0.48 -23.06 -4.30
N GLY A 649 1.05 -23.03 -5.51
CA GLY A 649 2.19 -23.87 -5.91
C GLY A 649 3.46 -23.73 -5.06
N ALA A 650 3.62 -22.60 -4.37
CA ALA A 650 4.77 -22.35 -3.51
C ALA A 650 4.67 -23.07 -2.15
N THR A 651 5.80 -23.55 -1.62
CA THR A 651 5.85 -24.06 -0.24
C THR A 651 6.05 -22.90 0.72
N SER A 652 5.16 -22.76 1.72
CA SER A 652 5.24 -21.69 2.72
C SER A 652 4.57 -22.10 4.04
N PRO A 653 5.19 -21.78 5.20
CA PRO A 653 4.55 -21.96 6.51
C PRO A 653 3.19 -21.26 6.63
N MET A 654 2.97 -20.15 5.90
CA MET A 654 1.68 -19.46 5.86
C MET A 654 0.60 -20.35 5.25
N PHE A 655 0.91 -21.07 4.16
CA PHE A 655 -0.04 -22.00 3.55
C PHE A 655 -0.31 -23.22 4.45
N THR A 656 0.69 -23.69 5.19
CA THR A 656 0.49 -24.76 6.19
C THR A 656 -0.54 -24.33 7.24
N ILE A 657 -0.47 -23.12 7.79
CA ILE A 657 -1.45 -22.66 8.78
C ILE A 657 -2.84 -22.50 8.15
N LEU A 658 -2.96 -21.86 6.99
CA LEU A 658 -4.26 -21.69 6.33
C LEU A 658 -4.91 -23.03 6.01
N THR A 659 -4.13 -23.98 5.50
CA THR A 659 -4.59 -25.33 5.17
C THR A 659 -4.96 -26.13 6.41
N THR A 660 -4.17 -26.02 7.48
CA THR A 660 -4.47 -26.66 8.77
C THR A 660 -5.80 -26.15 9.34
N LEU A 661 -6.02 -24.84 9.34
CA LEU A 661 -7.27 -24.25 9.83
C LEU A 661 -8.46 -24.67 8.97
N ALA A 662 -8.32 -24.67 7.64
CA ALA A 662 -9.38 -25.12 6.74
C ALA A 662 -9.76 -26.58 7.00
N LEU A 663 -8.77 -27.47 7.16
CA LEU A 663 -8.99 -28.89 7.44
C LEU A 663 -9.53 -29.13 8.85
N LEU A 664 -9.03 -28.42 9.87
CA LEU A 664 -9.52 -28.51 11.24
C LEU A 664 -11.01 -28.18 11.32
N ASN A 665 -11.42 -27.07 10.71
CA ASN A 665 -12.82 -26.67 10.66
C ASN A 665 -13.69 -27.70 9.93
N LEU A 666 -13.20 -28.24 8.80
CA LEU A 666 -13.90 -29.28 8.06
C LEU A 666 -14.08 -30.57 8.87
N VAL A 667 -13.01 -31.05 9.52
CA VAL A 667 -13.03 -32.26 10.36
C VAL A 667 -13.98 -32.08 11.54
N CYS A 668 -13.93 -30.92 12.22
CA CYS A 668 -14.84 -30.61 13.33
C CYS A 668 -16.30 -30.63 12.89
N PHE A 669 -16.62 -30.00 11.76
CA PHE A 669 -17.97 -29.94 11.24
C PHE A 669 -18.50 -31.33 10.82
N LEU A 670 -17.70 -32.10 10.06
CA LEU A 670 -18.07 -33.45 9.64
C LEU A 670 -18.21 -34.39 10.85
N GLY A 671 -17.29 -34.33 11.80
CA GLY A 671 -17.37 -35.13 13.03
C GLY A 671 -18.63 -34.82 13.85
N THR A 672 -19.01 -33.54 13.93
CA THR A 672 -20.26 -33.11 14.57
C THR A 672 -21.49 -33.63 13.81
N ALA A 673 -21.47 -33.57 12.48
CA ALA A 673 -22.54 -34.11 11.64
C ALA A 673 -22.74 -35.62 11.82
N VAL A 674 -21.65 -36.39 11.84
CA VAL A 674 -21.68 -37.83 12.12
C VAL A 674 -22.23 -38.11 13.52
N LYS A 675 -21.76 -37.39 14.55
CA LYS A 675 -22.28 -37.52 15.92
C LYS A 675 -23.78 -37.26 15.99
N GLY A 676 -24.26 -36.19 15.35
CA GLY A 676 -25.69 -35.84 15.32
C GLY A 676 -26.58 -36.86 14.60
N LEU A 677 -26.07 -37.50 13.55
CA LEU A 677 -26.77 -38.59 12.86
C LEU A 677 -26.85 -39.85 13.72
N VAL A 678 -25.78 -40.18 14.45
CA VAL A 678 -25.71 -41.36 15.33
C VAL A 678 -26.54 -41.19 16.60
N SER A 679 -26.60 -39.98 17.18
CA SER A 679 -27.33 -39.70 18.42
C SER A 679 -28.82 -39.35 18.22
N GLY A 680 -29.31 -39.36 16.98
CA GLY A 680 -30.75 -39.34 16.67
C GLY A 680 -31.51 -38.05 16.99
N GLY A 681 -30.90 -36.86 16.88
CA GLY A 681 -31.58 -35.63 17.33
C GLY A 681 -31.37 -34.37 16.49
N ALA A 682 -32.48 -33.79 16.02
CA ALA A 682 -32.56 -32.40 15.54
C ALA A 682 -32.22 -31.36 16.65
N GLY A 683 -32.32 -31.74 17.93
CA GLY A 683 -32.00 -30.88 19.08
C GLY A 683 -30.51 -30.59 19.27
N PHE A 684 -29.60 -31.47 18.82
CA PHE A 684 -28.14 -31.31 19.01
C PHE A 684 -27.56 -30.10 18.26
N PHE A 685 -28.16 -29.73 17.12
CA PHE A 685 -27.78 -28.53 16.37
C PHE A 685 -28.45 -27.25 16.87
N GLY A 686 -29.60 -27.37 17.54
CA GLY A 686 -30.36 -26.23 18.06
C GLY A 686 -29.63 -25.48 19.17
N SER A 687 -28.93 -26.20 20.05
CA SER A 687 -28.19 -25.61 21.19
C SER A 687 -26.84 -25.00 20.81
N MET A 688 -26.31 -25.30 19.61
CA MET A 688 -24.99 -24.83 19.12
C MET A 688 -25.07 -24.13 17.75
N SER A 689 -26.24 -23.60 17.39
CA SER A 689 -26.50 -23.08 16.04
C SER A 689 -25.51 -21.98 15.60
N LEU A 690 -25.14 -21.04 16.49
CA LEU A 690 -24.16 -19.98 16.16
C LEU A 690 -22.75 -20.54 15.92
N GLN A 691 -22.34 -21.57 16.67
CA GLN A 691 -21.04 -22.23 16.48
C GLN A 691 -21.02 -23.02 15.17
N ALA A 692 -22.09 -23.76 14.90
CA ALA A 692 -22.23 -24.49 13.64
C ALA A 692 -22.22 -23.53 12.44
N MET A 693 -22.91 -22.39 12.53
CA MET A 693 -22.91 -21.34 11.52
C MET A 693 -21.50 -20.74 11.34
N LEU A 694 -20.80 -20.41 12.42
CA LEU A 694 -19.42 -19.92 12.36
C LEU A 694 -18.50 -20.92 11.66
N CYS A 695 -18.54 -22.19 12.06
CA CYS A 695 -17.73 -23.26 11.48
C CYS A 695 -18.04 -23.44 9.99
N ALA A 696 -19.32 -23.44 9.61
CA ALA A 696 -19.76 -23.51 8.21
C ALA A 696 -19.25 -22.32 7.38
N VAL A 697 -19.33 -21.09 7.90
CA VAL A 697 -18.79 -19.90 7.23
C VAL A 697 -17.28 -20.01 7.05
N LEU A 698 -16.54 -20.51 8.05
CA LEU A 698 -15.10 -20.74 7.95
C LEU A 698 -14.76 -21.75 6.85
N ILE A 699 -15.54 -22.83 6.72
CA ILE A 699 -15.38 -23.80 5.62
C ILE A 699 -15.65 -23.13 4.27
N LEU A 700 -16.75 -22.37 4.15
CA LEU A 700 -17.13 -21.70 2.90
C LEU A 700 -16.10 -20.65 2.46
N ILE A 701 -15.54 -19.89 3.40
CA ILE A 701 -14.46 -18.93 3.12
C ILE A 701 -13.23 -19.64 2.55
N ASN A 702 -12.90 -20.82 3.07
CA ASN A 702 -11.73 -21.61 2.71
C ASN A 702 -11.93 -22.55 1.50
N VAL A 703 -13.07 -22.49 0.80
CA VAL A 703 -13.32 -23.31 -0.42
C VAL A 703 -12.16 -23.32 -1.42
N PRO A 704 -11.50 -22.18 -1.74
CA PRO A 704 -10.34 -22.19 -2.63
C PRO A 704 -9.17 -23.06 -2.17
N ILE A 705 -8.97 -23.26 -0.86
CA ILE A 705 -7.93 -24.14 -0.32
C ILE A 705 -8.25 -25.59 -0.62
N TYR A 706 -9.50 -26.03 -0.44
CA TYR A 706 -9.88 -27.40 -0.77
C TYR A 706 -9.73 -27.68 -2.28
N HIS A 707 -10.11 -26.71 -3.13
CA HIS A 707 -9.82 -26.79 -4.56
C HIS A 707 -8.31 -26.83 -4.85
N GLY A 708 -7.51 -26.04 -4.12
CA GLY A 708 -6.06 -26.05 -4.18
C GLY A 708 -5.45 -27.43 -3.86
N ILE A 709 -6.01 -28.17 -2.90
CA ILE A 709 -5.58 -29.53 -2.55
C ILE A 709 -5.96 -30.54 -3.65
N LEU A 710 -7.14 -30.39 -4.26
CA LEU A 710 -7.70 -31.36 -5.20
C LEU A 710 -7.25 -31.17 -6.66
N ARG A 711 -6.75 -29.98 -7.03
CA ARG A 711 -6.36 -29.66 -8.41
C ARG A 711 -5.06 -30.37 -8.83
N LYS A 712 -4.88 -30.53 -10.14
CA LYS A 712 -3.75 -31.28 -10.73
C LYS A 712 -2.71 -30.41 -11.45
N ASP A 713 -3.01 -29.15 -11.70
CA ASP A 713 -2.07 -28.21 -12.34
C ASP A 713 -1.01 -27.68 -11.36
N GLU A 714 -0.08 -26.86 -11.85
CA GLU A 714 1.05 -26.31 -11.09
C GLU A 714 0.65 -25.37 -9.95
N GLY A 715 -0.55 -24.78 -10.00
CA GLY A 715 -1.10 -23.95 -8.93
C GLY A 715 -1.67 -24.76 -7.76
N LYS A 716 -1.47 -26.09 -7.73
CA LYS A 716 -1.91 -26.98 -6.63
C LYS A 716 -1.15 -26.73 -5.33
N MET A 717 -1.82 -27.03 -4.22
CA MET A 717 -1.18 -27.04 -2.91
C MET A 717 -0.10 -28.15 -2.88
N PRO A 718 1.13 -27.84 -2.43
CA PRO A 718 2.17 -28.85 -2.30
C PRO A 718 1.72 -30.02 -1.42
N ILE A 719 2.12 -31.24 -1.82
CA ILE A 719 1.78 -32.46 -1.09
C ILE A 719 2.35 -32.42 0.32
N SER A 720 3.59 -31.94 0.48
CA SER A 720 4.24 -31.74 1.79
C SER A 720 3.41 -30.85 2.71
N THR A 721 2.95 -29.70 2.22
CA THR A 721 2.07 -28.76 2.95
C THR A 721 0.74 -29.42 3.32
N THR A 722 0.13 -30.16 2.39
CA THR A 722 -1.14 -30.85 2.60
C THR A 722 -1.01 -31.91 3.68
N VAL A 723 -0.01 -32.79 3.59
CA VAL A 723 0.24 -33.87 4.57
C VAL A 723 0.52 -33.28 5.95
N ALA A 724 1.41 -32.31 6.05
CA ALA A 724 1.70 -31.64 7.32
C ALA A 724 0.44 -31.04 7.95
N SER A 725 -0.39 -30.38 7.13
CA SER A 725 -1.63 -29.75 7.60
C SER A 725 -2.68 -30.76 8.06
N ILE A 726 -2.82 -31.90 7.37
CA ILE A 726 -3.70 -32.99 7.80
C ILE A 726 -3.25 -33.55 9.15
N VAL A 727 -1.95 -33.86 9.28
CA VAL A 727 -1.38 -34.41 10.52
C VAL A 727 -1.64 -33.45 11.69
N VAL A 728 -1.35 -32.16 11.52
CA VAL A 728 -1.56 -31.16 12.58
C VAL A 728 -3.05 -31.01 12.91
N ALA A 729 -3.93 -30.89 11.91
CA ALA A 729 -5.36 -30.70 12.13
C ALA A 729 -6.01 -31.90 12.84
N VAL A 730 -5.71 -33.12 12.40
CA VAL A 730 -6.23 -34.35 13.02
C VAL A 730 -5.66 -34.52 14.42
N SER A 731 -4.37 -34.28 14.63
CA SER A 731 -3.75 -34.37 15.96
C SER A 731 -4.40 -33.38 16.93
N ALA A 732 -4.61 -32.13 16.51
CA ALA A 732 -5.28 -31.12 17.32
C ALA A 732 -6.71 -31.54 17.71
N CYS A 733 -7.48 -32.08 16.76
CA CYS A 733 -8.84 -32.58 17.03
C CYS A 733 -8.82 -33.76 18.00
N THR A 734 -7.95 -34.75 17.78
CA THR A 734 -7.85 -35.95 18.62
C THR A 734 -7.43 -35.59 20.04
N ILE A 735 -6.39 -34.75 20.19
CA ILE A 735 -5.91 -34.29 21.50
C ILE A 735 -7.04 -33.57 22.23
N PHE A 736 -7.71 -32.60 21.59
CA PHE A 736 -8.77 -31.83 22.24
C PHE A 736 -10.01 -32.65 22.61
N VAL A 737 -10.32 -33.71 21.86
CA VAL A 737 -11.43 -34.63 22.20
C VAL A 737 -11.04 -35.59 23.33
N SER A 738 -9.74 -35.88 23.50
CA SER A 738 -9.24 -36.82 24.51
C SER A 738 -9.08 -36.17 25.89
N PHE A 739 -8.83 -34.86 25.95
CA PHE A 739 -8.97 -34.01 27.14
C PHE A 739 -10.41 -33.51 27.24
#